data_AF-A0A9Q5N4G7-F1
#
_entry.id   AF-A0A9Q5N4G7-F1
#
_cell.length_a   1.000
_cell.length_b   1.000
_cell.length_c   1.000
_cell.angle_alpha   90.00
_cell.angle_beta   90.00
_cell.angle_gamma   90.00
#
_symmetry.space_group_name_H-M   'P 1'
#
loop_
_entity.id
_entity.type
_entity.pdbx_description
1 polymer ?
#
loop_
_entity_poly.entity_id
_entity_poly.type
_entity_poly.pdbx_seq_one_letter_code
_entity_poly.pdbx_strand_id
1 'polypeptide(L)'
;MPNSIVEKANLRPTDKVLEVGPGTGNLTVRILEKAKHVTAVEMDPRMAAELTKRVQGKPEQRKLEIMIGDFVKADLPYFDVCISNTPYQISSPLVFRLLSYRPLCRVAILMFQREFALRLVARPGTALWSRLSANVQLYAKVDHIMKVGKNNFRPPPQVESSVVRIVPLDPSPPVRFEEFDGLNRIIFGRRNKTIHATFMARGVVEMLEKNWRTWCSEQNIVIEDEIEMKTRIEKILEETGNTENRAAKMDVDDILKLLAAFHDIGVTAALYSAEVHKADQFNPLAIFVRDRIASTPIPALCLIPDTSPHSPTVTDVNASFSFSLFYISRLFASRTLNAFTPRLQSGIVEDGGLLVPAAVDSTNGGVRKSVSSSRSGPHQATNMHLAPSTAAPSVRSAAASTTALAPTSSGTSGTTSVAKHLLPPSYREQLRLADALKILVTRSGIPSCILVGETSLAISTNHTWLRPVLWKDALDKLFAAEHLGNFVLVRSTRQKIFEIMPLYTRIEGLIYDSTDRDVVRGQIASFINTYRIDLTELAQPDLTAYQTFNEFFSRKLRAKARLPASPMDPSVIVSAADCRLTVWPTWDSARKIWVKGRRFTLQNLVKSRTLARALGSRPSLAIFRLAPQDYHRFHSPVKGLLSSITHIPGEYYTVNPEAVNEDLDVFTANTRSIAVLQASIPAKSSMTELRVVPIVVVAVGALLVGSINWERKRGEIVEKGERLGYFKYGGSTVICIFPEGVIWDGDLVQSSEEGIEVLVKAGEKIGTFP
;
A
#
# COMPACT_ATOMS: atom_id res chain seq x y z
N MET A 1 -11.72 -27.04 20.77
CA MET A 1 -11.53 -25.97 19.76
C MET A 1 -11.82 -26.48 18.34
N PRO A 2 -11.07 -27.43 17.71
CA PRO A 2 -11.38 -27.85 16.33
C PRO A 2 -12.79 -28.41 16.12
N ASN A 3 -13.26 -29.30 16.99
CA ASN A 3 -14.60 -29.90 16.90
C ASN A 3 -15.70 -28.82 16.83
N SER A 4 -15.61 -27.79 17.68
CA SER A 4 -16.55 -26.67 17.75
C SER A 4 -16.60 -25.84 16.47
N ILE A 5 -15.48 -25.72 15.73
CA ILE A 5 -15.44 -25.07 14.42
C ILE A 5 -16.20 -25.92 13.40
N VAL A 6 -15.93 -27.22 13.35
CA VAL A 6 -16.57 -28.17 12.42
C VAL A 6 -18.07 -28.33 12.70
N GLU A 7 -18.48 -28.34 13.97
CA GLU A 7 -19.88 -28.32 14.39
C GLU A 7 -20.59 -27.04 13.92
N LYS A 8 -19.99 -25.87 14.14
CA LYS A 8 -20.59 -24.58 13.72
C LYS A 8 -20.56 -24.37 12.20
N ALA A 9 -19.71 -25.08 11.46
CA ALA A 9 -19.73 -25.11 9.99
C ALA A 9 -20.99 -25.79 9.43
N ASN A 10 -21.60 -26.71 10.18
CA ASN A 10 -22.75 -27.51 9.73
C ASN A 10 -22.47 -28.18 8.37
N LEU A 11 -21.42 -29.00 8.35
CA LEU A 11 -21.01 -29.78 7.18
C LEU A 11 -22.02 -30.87 6.86
N ARG A 12 -22.37 -31.00 5.58
CA ARG A 12 -23.17 -32.09 5.01
C ARG A 12 -22.24 -33.21 4.52
N PRO A 13 -22.65 -34.49 4.56
CA PRO A 13 -21.87 -35.61 4.02
C PRO A 13 -21.51 -35.50 2.53
N THR A 14 -22.19 -34.62 1.80
CA THR A 14 -21.96 -34.33 0.37
C THR A 14 -20.98 -33.18 0.12
N ASP A 15 -20.73 -32.31 1.12
CA ASP A 15 -19.95 -31.09 0.93
C ASP A 15 -18.50 -31.40 0.55
N LYS A 16 -18.00 -30.69 -0.46
CA LYS A 16 -16.56 -30.45 -0.67
C LYS A 16 -16.13 -29.29 0.22
N VAL A 17 -15.07 -29.48 1.00
CA VAL A 17 -14.55 -28.45 1.91
C VAL A 17 -13.19 -27.95 1.41
N LEU A 18 -13.07 -26.65 1.25
CA LEU A 18 -11.78 -25.98 1.15
C LEU A 18 -11.23 -25.73 2.57
N GLU A 19 -10.03 -26.19 2.86
CA GLU A 19 -9.26 -25.77 4.04
C GLU A 19 -8.07 -24.90 3.62
N VAL A 20 -7.93 -23.73 4.21
CA VAL A 20 -6.79 -22.83 3.95
C VAL A 20 -5.90 -22.78 5.19
N GLY A 21 -4.62 -23.08 5.03
CA GLY A 21 -3.65 -23.18 6.14
C GLY A 21 -3.95 -24.35 7.09
N PRO A 22 -3.96 -25.61 6.61
CA PRO A 22 -4.19 -26.79 7.44
C PRO A 22 -3.08 -27.01 8.50
N GLY A 23 -1.86 -26.53 8.26
CA GLY A 23 -0.70 -26.78 9.10
C GLY A 23 -0.48 -28.28 9.35
N THR A 24 -0.32 -28.66 10.61
CA THR A 24 -0.12 -30.07 11.03
C THR A 24 -1.39 -30.94 10.96
N GLY A 25 -2.49 -30.47 10.34
CA GLY A 25 -3.67 -31.27 10.05
C GLY A 25 -4.62 -31.54 11.21
N ASN A 26 -4.52 -30.78 12.30
CA ASN A 26 -5.37 -30.96 13.50
C ASN A 26 -6.87 -30.65 13.26
N LEU A 27 -7.17 -29.79 12.30
CA LEU A 27 -8.54 -29.45 11.89
C LEU A 27 -8.96 -30.30 10.68
N THR A 28 -8.10 -30.46 9.68
CA THR A 28 -8.27 -31.32 8.49
C THR A 28 -8.87 -32.69 8.81
N VAL A 29 -8.33 -33.42 9.79
CA VAL A 29 -8.86 -34.75 10.15
C VAL A 29 -10.31 -34.71 10.62
N ARG A 30 -10.71 -33.65 11.35
CA ARG A 30 -12.10 -33.44 11.82
C ARG A 30 -13.06 -33.03 10.70
N ILE A 31 -12.53 -32.43 9.63
CA ILE A 31 -13.28 -32.13 8.41
C ILE A 31 -13.47 -33.42 7.60
N LEU A 32 -12.40 -34.21 7.42
CA LEU A 32 -12.40 -35.48 6.69
C LEU A 32 -13.34 -36.54 7.30
N GLU A 33 -13.53 -36.54 8.61
CA GLU A 33 -14.55 -37.32 9.33
C GLU A 33 -15.98 -37.08 8.78
N LYS A 34 -16.30 -35.86 8.32
CA LYS A 34 -17.69 -35.44 7.99
C LYS A 34 -17.94 -35.02 6.54
N ALA A 35 -16.91 -34.56 5.82
CA ALA A 35 -17.00 -34.09 4.45
C ALA A 35 -16.94 -35.23 3.41
N LYS A 36 -17.39 -34.94 2.18
CA LYS A 36 -17.19 -35.82 1.02
C LYS A 36 -15.73 -35.83 0.56
N HIS A 37 -15.14 -34.62 0.51
CA HIS A 37 -13.78 -34.37 0.03
C HIS A 37 -13.25 -33.09 0.71
N VAL A 38 -11.94 -33.00 0.90
CA VAL A 38 -11.26 -31.81 1.43
C VAL A 38 -10.11 -31.45 0.50
N THR A 39 -10.12 -30.23 -0.03
CA THR A 39 -8.97 -29.63 -0.72
C THR A 39 -8.27 -28.70 0.27
N ALA A 40 -7.05 -29.05 0.67
CA ALA A 40 -6.28 -28.30 1.65
C ALA A 40 -5.16 -27.49 0.96
N VAL A 41 -5.20 -26.17 1.05
CA VAL A 41 -4.21 -25.26 0.45
C VAL A 41 -3.21 -24.81 1.52
N GLU A 42 -1.94 -25.13 1.31
CA GLU A 42 -0.85 -24.85 2.25
C GLU A 42 0.34 -24.19 1.54
N MET A 43 0.93 -23.17 2.15
CA MET A 43 2.07 -22.44 1.60
C MET A 43 3.40 -23.12 1.95
N ASP A 44 3.50 -23.77 3.13
CA ASP A 44 4.74 -24.45 3.56
C ASP A 44 4.76 -25.93 3.13
N PRO A 45 5.65 -26.34 2.20
CA PRO A 45 5.72 -27.73 1.75
C PRO A 45 6.02 -28.73 2.87
N ARG A 46 6.63 -28.29 3.98
CA ARG A 46 6.95 -29.13 5.15
C ARG A 46 5.69 -29.47 5.94
N MET A 47 4.77 -28.50 6.08
CA MET A 47 3.46 -28.71 6.70
C MET A 47 2.57 -29.59 5.81
N ALA A 48 2.59 -29.37 4.49
CA ALA A 48 1.94 -30.25 3.53
C ALA A 48 2.45 -31.72 3.62
N ALA A 49 3.75 -31.93 3.77
CA ALA A 49 4.34 -33.25 3.98
C ALA A 49 3.95 -33.87 5.33
N GLU A 50 3.90 -33.09 6.42
CA GLU A 50 3.44 -33.57 7.73
C GLU A 50 1.97 -33.99 7.70
N LEU A 51 1.09 -33.18 7.08
CA LEU A 51 -0.31 -33.50 6.85
C LEU A 51 -0.46 -34.79 6.01
N THR A 52 0.31 -34.92 4.93
CA THR A 52 0.33 -36.14 4.09
C THR A 52 0.66 -37.38 4.94
N LYS A 53 1.74 -37.33 5.71
CA LYS A 53 2.16 -38.41 6.62
C LYS A 53 1.11 -38.69 7.71
N ARG A 54 0.37 -37.68 8.17
CA ARG A 54 -0.67 -37.80 9.20
C ARG A 54 -1.91 -38.57 8.74
N VAL A 55 -2.27 -38.50 7.45
CA VAL A 55 -3.38 -39.28 6.87
C VAL A 55 -2.94 -40.58 6.19
N GLN A 56 -1.64 -40.75 5.92
CA GLN A 56 -1.07 -41.90 5.20
C GLN A 56 -1.56 -43.25 5.74
N GLY A 57 -2.08 -44.09 4.84
CA GLY A 57 -2.58 -45.43 5.14
C GLY A 57 -4.00 -45.49 5.74
N LYS A 58 -4.68 -44.35 5.92
CA LYS A 58 -6.01 -44.28 6.51
C LYS A 58 -7.11 -44.01 5.45
N PRO A 59 -8.38 -44.37 5.70
CA PRO A 59 -9.47 -44.16 4.74
C PRO A 59 -9.62 -42.70 4.29
N GLU A 60 -9.33 -41.74 5.17
CA GLU A 60 -9.41 -40.30 4.92
C GLU A 60 -8.42 -39.82 3.86
N GLN A 61 -7.30 -40.53 3.62
CA GLN A 61 -6.33 -40.18 2.60
C GLN A 61 -6.98 -40.10 1.20
N ARG A 62 -7.99 -40.93 0.92
CA ARG A 62 -8.73 -40.92 -0.35
C ARG A 62 -9.67 -39.71 -0.51
N LYS A 63 -9.95 -38.98 0.57
CA LYS A 63 -10.77 -37.77 0.59
C LYS A 63 -9.96 -36.47 0.58
N LEU A 64 -8.63 -36.53 0.77
CA LEU A 64 -7.79 -35.34 0.92
C LEU A 64 -6.97 -35.05 -0.35
N GLU A 65 -7.17 -33.88 -0.92
CA GLU A 65 -6.27 -33.26 -1.89
C GLU A 65 -5.44 -32.18 -1.18
N ILE A 66 -4.14 -32.07 -1.48
CA ILE A 66 -3.25 -31.06 -0.89
C ILE A 66 -2.62 -30.24 -2.02
N MET A 67 -2.91 -28.94 -2.02
CA MET A 67 -2.36 -27.97 -2.97
C MET A 67 -1.25 -27.17 -2.28
N ILE A 68 -0.02 -27.29 -2.79
CA ILE A 68 1.11 -26.49 -2.31
C ILE A 68 1.13 -25.16 -3.07
N GLY A 69 0.93 -24.04 -2.37
CA GLY A 69 1.06 -22.71 -2.96
C GLY A 69 0.31 -21.59 -2.23
N ASP A 70 0.37 -20.40 -2.84
CA ASP A 70 -0.29 -19.20 -2.34
C ASP A 70 -1.81 -19.24 -2.59
N PHE A 71 -2.61 -19.36 -1.53
CA PHE A 71 -4.08 -19.32 -1.62
C PHE A 71 -4.62 -18.10 -2.38
N VAL A 72 -3.96 -16.93 -2.29
CA VAL A 72 -4.42 -15.71 -2.97
C VAL A 72 -4.22 -15.82 -4.50
N LYS A 73 -3.32 -16.69 -4.97
CA LYS A 73 -2.95 -16.84 -6.39
C LYS A 73 -3.36 -18.16 -7.04
N ALA A 74 -3.51 -19.26 -6.29
CA ALA A 74 -3.83 -20.58 -6.82
C ALA A 74 -5.16 -20.62 -7.59
N ASP A 75 -5.31 -21.56 -8.52
CA ASP A 75 -6.60 -21.89 -9.14
C ASP A 75 -7.25 -23.01 -8.35
N LEU A 76 -8.42 -22.74 -7.75
CA LEU A 76 -9.08 -23.66 -6.82
C LEU A 76 -10.08 -24.57 -7.55
N PRO A 77 -10.42 -25.74 -6.98
CA PRO A 77 -11.63 -26.46 -7.37
C PRO A 77 -12.89 -25.78 -6.83
N TYR A 78 -14.07 -26.24 -7.25
CA TYR A 78 -15.33 -25.88 -6.57
C TYR A 78 -15.41 -26.50 -5.17
N PHE A 79 -15.83 -25.71 -4.18
CA PHE A 79 -16.08 -26.11 -2.80
C PHE A 79 -17.40 -25.54 -2.28
N ASP A 80 -18.16 -26.36 -1.54
CA ASP A 80 -19.40 -25.95 -0.88
C ASP A 80 -19.12 -25.09 0.36
N VAL A 81 -18.06 -25.41 1.10
CA VAL A 81 -17.72 -24.77 2.39
C VAL A 81 -16.25 -24.43 2.44
N CYS A 82 -15.89 -23.24 2.95
CA CYS A 82 -14.52 -22.92 3.34
C CYS A 82 -14.37 -22.99 4.87
N ILE A 83 -13.32 -23.61 5.38
CA ILE A 83 -12.92 -23.54 6.78
C ILE A 83 -11.47 -23.09 6.86
N SER A 84 -11.11 -22.20 7.80
CA SER A 84 -9.74 -21.68 7.86
C SER A 84 -9.26 -21.26 9.25
N ASN A 85 -8.00 -21.57 9.51
CA ASN A 85 -7.16 -21.06 10.59
C ASN A 85 -5.90 -20.36 10.02
N THR A 86 -6.08 -19.56 8.97
CA THR A 86 -4.97 -18.91 8.24
C THR A 86 -4.16 -17.92 9.09
N PRO A 87 -2.87 -17.74 8.76
CA PRO A 87 -2.08 -16.62 9.26
C PRO A 87 -2.76 -15.27 9.02
N TYR A 88 -2.81 -14.44 10.04
CA TYR A 88 -3.61 -13.20 10.04
C TYR A 88 -3.19 -12.18 8.96
N GLN A 89 -1.97 -12.29 8.44
CA GLN A 89 -1.41 -11.48 7.36
C GLN A 89 -2.26 -11.51 6.09
N ILE A 90 -2.97 -12.62 5.81
CA ILE A 90 -3.81 -12.76 4.60
C ILE A 90 -5.31 -12.60 4.86
N SER A 91 -5.72 -12.10 6.03
CA SER A 91 -7.15 -12.05 6.43
C SER A 91 -8.06 -11.30 5.43
N SER A 92 -7.70 -10.07 5.02
CA SER A 92 -8.49 -9.32 4.03
C SER A 92 -8.43 -9.92 2.62
N PRO A 93 -7.26 -10.25 2.05
CA PRO A 93 -7.18 -10.96 0.77
C PRO A 93 -8.03 -12.23 0.73
N LEU A 94 -8.02 -13.03 1.80
CA LEU A 94 -8.82 -14.25 1.88
C LEU A 94 -10.32 -13.98 1.85
N VAL A 95 -10.82 -13.00 2.63
CA VAL A 95 -12.26 -12.65 2.63
C VAL A 95 -12.70 -12.14 1.26
N PHE A 96 -11.99 -11.18 0.66
CA PHE A 96 -12.39 -10.64 -0.65
C PHE A 96 -12.23 -11.67 -1.78
N ARG A 97 -11.22 -12.55 -1.71
CA ARG A 97 -11.11 -13.67 -2.65
C ARG A 97 -12.29 -14.63 -2.55
N LEU A 98 -12.73 -15.01 -1.35
CA LEU A 98 -13.90 -15.89 -1.17
C LEU A 98 -15.21 -15.26 -1.68
N LEU A 99 -15.36 -13.93 -1.57
CA LEU A 99 -16.55 -13.21 -2.07
C LEU A 99 -16.54 -13.00 -3.59
N SER A 100 -15.35 -12.88 -4.20
CA SER A 100 -15.19 -12.76 -5.67
C SER A 100 -15.17 -14.11 -6.38
N TYR A 101 -14.84 -15.20 -5.69
CA TYR A 101 -14.76 -16.54 -6.28
C TYR A 101 -16.11 -17.04 -6.83
N ARG A 102 -16.07 -17.81 -7.91
CA ARG A 102 -17.26 -18.37 -8.57
C ARG A 102 -17.02 -19.84 -8.98
N PRO A 103 -18.01 -20.74 -8.83
CA PRO A 103 -19.30 -20.54 -8.16
C PRO A 103 -19.15 -20.18 -6.67
N LEU A 104 -20.16 -19.50 -6.10
CA LEU A 104 -20.14 -19.08 -4.70
C LEU A 104 -20.15 -20.30 -3.76
N CYS A 105 -19.42 -20.21 -2.65
CA CYS A 105 -19.51 -21.18 -1.56
C CYS A 105 -20.72 -20.89 -0.66
N ARG A 106 -21.37 -21.95 -0.17
CA ARG A 106 -22.54 -21.90 0.72
C ARG A 106 -22.26 -21.18 2.04
N VAL A 107 -21.05 -21.34 2.59
CA VAL A 107 -20.62 -20.69 3.85
C VAL A 107 -19.10 -20.79 4.02
N ALA A 108 -18.50 -19.77 4.62
CA ALA A 108 -17.12 -19.80 5.12
C ALA A 108 -17.09 -19.67 6.65
N ILE A 109 -16.32 -20.51 7.34
CA ILE A 109 -16.04 -20.44 8.79
C ILE A 109 -14.57 -20.12 8.98
N LEU A 110 -14.28 -18.89 9.37
CA LEU A 110 -12.94 -18.31 9.31
C LEU A 110 -12.53 -17.81 10.69
N MET A 111 -11.31 -18.13 11.12
CA MET A 111 -10.76 -17.58 12.35
C MET A 111 -9.78 -16.44 12.06
N PHE A 112 -9.98 -15.31 12.74
CA PHE A 112 -9.15 -14.12 12.64
C PHE A 112 -8.74 -13.60 14.03
N GLN A 113 -7.88 -12.58 14.07
CA GLN A 113 -7.68 -11.78 15.27
C GLN A 113 -9.01 -11.16 15.73
N ARG A 114 -9.20 -11.01 17.05
CA ARG A 114 -10.47 -10.52 17.61
C ARG A 114 -10.81 -9.10 17.18
N GLU A 115 -9.84 -8.21 16.94
CA GLU A 115 -10.08 -6.86 16.40
C GLU A 115 -10.64 -6.93 14.97
N PHE A 116 -9.98 -7.69 14.10
CA PHE A 116 -10.38 -7.87 12.70
C PHE A 116 -11.77 -8.52 12.59
N ALA A 117 -12.00 -9.60 13.35
CA ALA A 117 -13.30 -10.27 13.42
C ALA A 117 -14.41 -9.33 13.86
N LEU A 118 -14.17 -8.50 14.89
CA LEU A 118 -15.15 -7.51 15.37
C LEU A 118 -15.38 -6.35 14.39
N ARG A 119 -14.44 -6.06 13.49
CA ARG A 119 -14.62 -5.10 12.39
C ARG A 119 -15.45 -5.66 11.24
N LEU A 120 -15.35 -6.96 10.93
CA LEU A 120 -16.22 -7.60 9.93
C LEU A 120 -17.70 -7.55 10.35
N VAL A 121 -18.00 -7.78 11.64
CA VAL A 121 -19.37 -7.75 12.20
C VAL A 121 -19.78 -6.40 12.78
N ALA A 122 -18.96 -5.35 12.61
CA ALA A 122 -19.27 -4.03 13.14
C ALA A 122 -20.55 -3.49 12.46
N ARG A 123 -21.44 -2.87 13.25
CA ARG A 123 -22.64 -2.20 12.73
C ARG A 123 -22.37 -0.70 12.52
N PRO A 124 -23.11 -0.03 11.63
CA PRO A 124 -23.12 1.43 11.53
C PRO A 124 -23.27 2.12 12.90
N GLY A 125 -22.65 3.28 13.06
CA GLY A 125 -22.59 4.02 14.33
C GLY A 125 -21.59 3.46 15.37
N THR A 126 -21.10 2.22 15.22
CA THR A 126 -20.14 1.64 16.19
C THR A 126 -18.70 2.09 15.93
N ALA A 127 -17.87 2.12 16.98
CA ALA A 127 -16.47 2.55 16.89
C ALA A 127 -15.61 1.73 15.89
N LEU A 128 -16.02 0.51 15.56
CA LEU A 128 -15.34 -0.40 14.63
C LEU A 128 -15.90 -0.37 13.19
N TRP A 129 -16.97 0.39 12.93
CA TRP A 129 -17.55 0.55 11.59
C TRP A 129 -16.54 1.17 10.61
N SER A 130 -16.29 0.51 9.49
CA SER A 130 -15.22 0.88 8.56
C SER A 130 -15.49 0.38 7.15
N ARG A 131 -14.68 0.84 6.16
CA ARG A 131 -14.67 0.32 4.78
C ARG A 131 -14.67 -1.21 4.70
N LEU A 132 -13.93 -1.89 5.58
CA LEU A 132 -13.92 -3.37 5.65
C LEU A 132 -15.30 -3.93 6.01
N SER A 133 -15.99 -3.29 6.95
CA SER A 133 -17.34 -3.65 7.40
C SER A 133 -18.35 -3.47 6.26
N ALA A 134 -18.39 -2.27 5.65
CA ALA A 134 -19.30 -1.94 4.56
C ALA A 134 -19.08 -2.82 3.32
N ASN A 135 -17.83 -2.97 2.86
CA ASN A 135 -17.52 -3.79 1.68
C ASN A 135 -17.91 -5.26 1.86
N VAL A 136 -17.69 -5.85 3.04
CA VAL A 136 -18.02 -7.26 3.26
C VAL A 136 -19.52 -7.45 3.46
N GLN A 137 -20.19 -6.54 4.17
CA GLN A 137 -21.64 -6.61 4.43
C GLN A 137 -22.50 -6.28 3.20
N LEU A 138 -21.93 -5.68 2.15
CA LEU A 138 -22.60 -5.59 0.84
C LEU A 138 -22.81 -6.98 0.22
N TYR A 139 -21.79 -7.85 0.21
CA TYR A 139 -21.82 -9.13 -0.52
C TYR A 139 -22.10 -10.35 0.38
N ALA A 140 -22.12 -10.22 1.70
CA ALA A 140 -22.32 -11.34 2.62
C ALA A 140 -22.94 -10.96 3.97
N LYS A 141 -23.70 -11.89 4.56
CA LYS A 141 -24.07 -11.85 5.97
C LYS A 141 -22.89 -12.35 6.81
N VAL A 142 -22.54 -11.65 7.89
CA VAL A 142 -21.41 -12.01 8.76
C VAL A 142 -21.85 -12.11 10.22
N ASP A 143 -21.61 -13.27 10.83
CA ASP A 143 -21.90 -13.53 12.24
C ASP A 143 -20.62 -13.76 13.05
N HIS A 144 -20.59 -13.29 14.30
CA HIS A 144 -19.58 -13.71 15.27
C HIS A 144 -20.03 -15.02 15.93
N ILE A 145 -19.21 -16.07 15.83
CA ILE A 145 -19.60 -17.43 16.22
C ILE A 145 -19.04 -17.81 17.59
N MET A 146 -17.75 -17.54 17.83
CA MET A 146 -17.13 -17.77 19.13
C MET A 146 -15.81 -17.00 19.29
N LYS A 147 -15.45 -16.70 20.54
CA LYS A 147 -14.12 -16.22 20.92
C LYS A 147 -13.19 -17.43 21.07
N VAL A 148 -11.92 -17.29 20.70
CA VAL A 148 -10.90 -18.34 20.89
C VAL A 148 -9.71 -17.73 21.63
N GLY A 149 -9.41 -18.26 22.82
CA GLY A 149 -8.35 -17.73 23.68
C GLY A 149 -6.97 -18.05 23.15
N LYS A 150 -6.01 -17.11 23.23
CA LYS A 150 -4.62 -17.28 22.73
C LYS A 150 -3.89 -18.53 23.25
N ASN A 151 -4.26 -19.02 24.43
CA ASN A 151 -3.70 -20.26 25.01
C ASN A 151 -4.10 -21.54 24.25
N ASN A 152 -4.99 -21.47 23.25
CA ASN A 152 -5.35 -22.60 22.37
C ASN A 152 -4.35 -22.84 21.23
N PHE A 153 -3.35 -21.97 21.07
CA PHE A 153 -2.38 -21.99 19.98
C PHE A 153 -0.97 -22.39 20.48
N ARG A 154 -0.13 -22.89 19.57
CA ARG A 154 1.28 -23.21 19.84
C ARG A 154 2.15 -22.74 18.66
N PRO A 155 3.04 -21.74 18.84
CA PRO A 155 3.14 -20.87 20.03
C PRO A 155 1.87 -20.00 20.23
N PRO A 156 1.58 -19.54 21.46
CA PRO A 156 0.48 -18.61 21.72
C PRO A 156 0.72 -17.24 21.03
N PRO A 157 -0.26 -16.69 20.29
CA PRO A 157 -0.17 -15.33 19.75
C PRO A 157 -0.32 -14.28 20.85
N GLN A 158 0.17 -13.06 20.59
CA GLN A 158 0.04 -11.94 21.53
C GLN A 158 -1.41 -11.44 21.70
N VAL A 159 -2.31 -11.78 20.76
CA VAL A 159 -3.69 -11.28 20.68
C VAL A 159 -4.71 -12.43 20.70
N GLU A 160 -5.89 -12.13 21.24
CA GLU A 160 -7.03 -13.06 21.23
C GLU A 160 -7.62 -13.24 19.84
N SER A 161 -8.26 -14.39 19.59
CA SER A 161 -8.84 -14.77 18.31
C SER A 161 -10.37 -14.83 18.34
N SER A 162 -11.00 -14.93 17.18
CA SER A 162 -12.43 -15.11 17.03
C SER A 162 -12.79 -15.78 15.71
N VAL A 163 -13.77 -16.67 15.76
CA VAL A 163 -14.34 -17.36 14.59
C VAL A 163 -15.57 -16.58 14.11
N VAL A 164 -15.62 -16.28 12.82
CA VAL A 164 -16.77 -15.68 12.14
C VAL A 164 -17.35 -16.65 11.12
N ARG A 165 -18.66 -16.53 10.87
CA ARG A 165 -19.35 -17.11 9.72
C ARG A 165 -19.50 -16.02 8.67
N ILE A 166 -19.15 -16.30 7.42
CA ILE A 166 -19.49 -15.47 6.26
C ILE A 166 -20.41 -16.31 5.36
N VAL A 167 -21.60 -15.80 5.07
CA VAL A 167 -22.54 -16.40 4.12
C VAL A 167 -22.69 -15.41 2.95
N PRO A 168 -22.10 -15.69 1.77
CA PRO A 168 -22.30 -14.88 0.58
C PRO A 168 -23.78 -14.73 0.24
N LEU A 169 -24.16 -13.57 -0.29
CA LEU A 169 -25.47 -13.36 -0.89
C LEU A 169 -25.50 -14.00 -2.28
N ASP A 170 -26.53 -14.80 -2.53
CA ASP A 170 -26.80 -15.46 -3.80
C ASP A 170 -28.28 -15.21 -4.18
N PRO A 171 -28.58 -14.52 -5.31
CA PRO A 171 -27.62 -13.91 -6.23
C PRO A 171 -26.79 -12.79 -5.57
N SER A 172 -25.55 -12.64 -6.07
CA SER A 172 -24.67 -11.54 -5.66
C SER A 172 -25.26 -10.19 -6.10
N PRO A 173 -25.19 -9.12 -5.28
CA PRO A 173 -25.58 -7.78 -5.70
C PRO A 173 -24.95 -7.36 -7.04
N PRO A 174 -25.71 -6.74 -7.98
CA PRO A 174 -25.20 -6.23 -9.25
C PRO A 174 -24.48 -4.89 -9.05
N VAL A 175 -23.46 -4.89 -8.18
CA VAL A 175 -22.69 -3.71 -7.76
C VAL A 175 -21.21 -4.01 -8.01
N ARG A 176 -20.53 -3.23 -8.84
CA ARG A 176 -19.10 -3.37 -9.10
C ARG A 176 -18.33 -3.05 -7.82
N PHE A 177 -17.39 -3.93 -7.43
CA PHE A 177 -16.66 -3.80 -6.18
C PHE A 177 -15.78 -2.55 -6.18
N GLU A 178 -15.24 -2.21 -7.34
CA GLU A 178 -14.29 -1.13 -7.59
C GLU A 178 -14.92 0.25 -7.34
N GLU A 179 -16.19 0.42 -7.71
CA GLU A 179 -16.95 1.67 -7.54
C GLU A 179 -17.44 1.84 -6.11
N PHE A 180 -17.98 0.78 -5.50
CA PHE A 180 -18.40 0.79 -4.09
C PHE A 180 -17.18 0.96 -3.16
N ASP A 181 -16.05 0.31 -3.46
CA ASP A 181 -14.80 0.50 -2.73
C ASP A 181 -14.18 1.89 -2.99
N GLY A 182 -14.27 2.41 -4.22
CA GLY A 182 -13.85 3.77 -4.57
C GLY A 182 -14.58 4.83 -3.74
N LEU A 183 -15.91 4.77 -3.72
CA LEU A 183 -16.75 5.61 -2.85
C LEU A 183 -16.38 5.43 -1.38
N ASN A 184 -16.21 4.20 -0.91
CA ASN A 184 -15.85 3.92 0.48
C ASN A 184 -14.42 4.40 0.85
N ARG A 185 -13.46 4.46 -0.08
CA ARG A 185 -12.15 5.08 0.16
C ARG A 185 -12.28 6.57 0.43
N ILE A 186 -13.14 7.28 -0.33
CA ILE A 186 -13.44 8.70 -0.11
C ILE A 186 -14.08 8.87 1.28
N ILE A 187 -15.27 8.29 1.50
CA ILE A 187 -16.10 8.64 2.67
C ILE A 187 -15.56 8.10 4.00
N PHE A 188 -14.92 6.92 4.02
CA PHE A 188 -14.28 6.42 5.25
C PHE A 188 -12.91 7.04 5.52
N GLY A 189 -12.24 7.64 4.52
CA GLY A 189 -10.95 8.30 4.68
C GLY A 189 -10.94 9.39 5.77
N ARG A 190 -12.10 10.00 6.04
CA ARG A 190 -12.35 10.85 7.22
C ARG A 190 -13.69 10.55 7.88
N ARG A 191 -14.04 9.27 8.15
CA ARG A 191 -15.38 8.78 8.56
C ARG A 191 -16.22 9.60 9.57
N ASN A 192 -15.60 10.43 10.43
CA ASN A 192 -16.27 11.28 11.42
C ASN A 192 -16.56 12.73 10.94
N LYS A 193 -16.02 13.14 9.79
CA LYS A 193 -16.38 14.37 9.09
C LYS A 193 -17.64 14.16 8.25
N THR A 194 -18.28 15.26 7.87
CA THR A 194 -19.46 15.23 7.01
C THR A 194 -19.08 14.76 5.61
N ILE A 195 -20.03 14.15 4.88
CA ILE A 195 -19.80 13.72 3.50
C ILE A 195 -19.43 14.93 2.64
N HIS A 196 -20.14 16.06 2.80
CA HIS A 196 -19.82 17.33 2.15
C HIS A 196 -18.36 17.77 2.38
N ALA A 197 -17.90 17.87 3.63
CA ALA A 197 -16.53 18.25 3.96
C ALA A 197 -15.46 17.20 3.58
N THR A 198 -15.88 16.04 3.08
CA THR A 198 -15.00 14.98 2.56
C THR A 198 -14.88 15.06 1.04
N PHE A 199 -15.99 15.29 0.33
CA PHE A 199 -15.99 15.50 -1.11
C PHE A 199 -15.42 16.86 -1.54
N MET A 200 -15.63 17.93 -0.77
CA MET A 200 -15.03 19.26 -1.02
C MET A 200 -13.52 19.34 -0.73
N ALA A 201 -12.87 18.21 -0.47
CA ALA A 201 -11.42 18.14 -0.46
C ALA A 201 -10.89 18.28 -1.89
N ARG A 202 -10.06 19.31 -2.16
CA ARG A 202 -9.56 19.68 -3.50
C ARG A 202 -9.22 18.47 -4.41
N GLY A 203 -8.38 17.54 -3.94
CA GLY A 203 -7.97 16.38 -4.75
C GLY A 203 -9.08 15.35 -5.04
N VAL A 204 -10.17 15.33 -4.25
CA VAL A 204 -11.37 14.53 -4.56
C VAL A 204 -12.16 15.20 -5.68
N VAL A 205 -12.33 16.53 -5.64
CA VAL A 205 -12.98 17.28 -6.73
C VAL A 205 -12.20 17.14 -8.04
N GLU A 206 -10.87 17.33 -8.01
CA GLU A 206 -9.99 17.19 -9.18
C GLU A 206 -10.03 15.75 -9.77
N MET A 207 -10.10 14.73 -8.91
CA MET A 207 -10.25 13.33 -9.34
C MET A 207 -11.61 13.07 -9.99
N LEU A 208 -12.71 13.50 -9.37
CA LEU A 208 -14.07 13.30 -9.89
C LEU A 208 -14.32 14.10 -11.17
N GLU A 209 -13.71 15.28 -11.32
CA GLU A 209 -13.74 16.04 -12.56
C GLU A 209 -13.00 15.31 -13.69
N LYS A 210 -11.78 14.79 -13.43
CA LYS A 210 -11.04 13.98 -14.40
C LYS A 210 -11.84 12.74 -14.83
N ASN A 211 -12.46 12.06 -13.88
CA ASN A 211 -13.32 10.91 -14.14
C ASN A 211 -14.49 11.31 -15.05
N TRP A 212 -15.26 12.33 -14.66
CA TRP A 212 -16.42 12.81 -15.42
C TRP A 212 -16.07 13.27 -16.84
N ARG A 213 -14.96 14.01 -17.01
CA ARG A 213 -14.44 14.38 -18.35
C ARG A 213 -14.15 13.15 -19.21
N THR A 214 -13.65 12.08 -18.61
CA THR A 214 -13.38 10.80 -19.31
C THR A 214 -14.70 10.14 -19.74
N TRP A 215 -15.69 10.08 -18.85
CA TRP A 215 -17.03 9.57 -19.17
C TRP A 215 -17.71 10.35 -20.30
N CYS A 216 -17.70 11.69 -20.24
CA CYS A 216 -18.23 12.52 -21.32
C CYS A 216 -17.55 12.23 -22.67
N SER A 217 -16.23 12.01 -22.68
CA SER A 217 -15.50 11.60 -23.89
C SER A 217 -15.90 10.21 -24.39
N GLU A 218 -16.18 9.24 -23.51
CA GLU A 218 -16.68 7.91 -23.91
C GLU A 218 -18.10 7.98 -24.49
N GLN A 219 -18.96 8.83 -23.92
CA GLN A 219 -20.34 9.04 -24.35
C GLN A 219 -20.48 10.03 -25.52
N ASN A 220 -19.38 10.59 -26.03
CA ASN A 220 -19.36 11.64 -27.06
C ASN A 220 -20.16 12.91 -26.67
N ILE A 221 -20.22 13.21 -25.37
CA ILE A 221 -20.84 14.41 -24.82
C ILE A 221 -19.84 15.57 -24.92
N VAL A 222 -20.23 16.63 -25.63
CA VAL A 222 -19.46 17.88 -25.69
C VAL A 222 -19.41 18.52 -24.31
N ILE A 223 -18.22 18.96 -23.90
CA ILE A 223 -17.97 19.58 -22.60
C ILE A 223 -17.85 21.09 -22.80
N GLU A 224 -18.62 21.87 -22.02
CA GLU A 224 -18.56 23.33 -21.99
C GLU A 224 -17.32 23.82 -21.20
N ASP A 225 -16.77 24.99 -21.55
CA ASP A 225 -15.48 25.46 -21.03
C ASP A 225 -15.47 25.71 -19.50
N GLU A 226 -16.61 26.05 -18.90
CA GLU A 226 -16.76 26.27 -17.45
C GLU A 226 -17.40 25.07 -16.74
N ILE A 227 -16.56 24.18 -16.18
CA ILE A 227 -17.03 22.99 -15.44
C ILE A 227 -17.03 23.25 -13.93
N GLU A 228 -18.18 23.61 -13.37
CA GLU A 228 -18.32 23.71 -11.91
C GLU A 228 -18.66 22.36 -11.26
N MET A 229 -17.65 21.47 -11.17
CA MET A 229 -17.80 20.14 -10.57
C MET A 229 -18.22 20.17 -9.09
N LYS A 230 -17.91 21.24 -8.34
CA LYS A 230 -18.36 21.41 -6.94
C LYS A 230 -19.87 21.45 -6.86
N THR A 231 -20.52 22.35 -7.59
CA THR A 231 -21.98 22.55 -7.61
C THR A 231 -22.72 21.29 -8.05
N ARG A 232 -22.14 20.51 -8.97
CA ARG A 232 -22.65 19.17 -9.33
C ARG A 232 -22.63 18.20 -8.14
N ILE A 233 -21.53 18.16 -7.38
CA ILE A 233 -21.40 17.31 -6.19
C ILE A 233 -22.29 17.80 -5.04
N GLU A 234 -22.34 19.12 -4.78
CA GLU A 234 -23.19 19.73 -3.74
C GLU A 234 -24.66 19.35 -3.97
N LYS A 235 -25.14 19.50 -5.21
CA LYS A 235 -26.47 19.06 -5.62
C LYS A 235 -26.76 17.58 -5.34
N ILE A 236 -25.85 16.65 -5.66
CA ILE A 236 -26.02 15.22 -5.33
C ILE A 236 -26.16 15.01 -3.81
N LEU A 237 -25.37 15.73 -3.02
CA LEU A 237 -25.37 15.58 -1.56
C LEU A 237 -26.64 16.17 -0.93
N GLU A 238 -27.23 17.20 -1.54
CA GLU A 238 -28.54 17.73 -1.18
C GLU A 238 -29.68 16.79 -1.60
N GLU A 239 -29.73 16.37 -2.87
CA GLU A 239 -30.77 15.47 -3.41
C GLU A 239 -30.79 14.11 -2.71
N THR A 240 -29.64 13.61 -2.25
CA THR A 240 -29.56 12.37 -1.44
C THR A 240 -29.63 12.59 0.08
N GLY A 241 -29.77 13.83 0.55
CA GLY A 241 -29.81 14.16 1.98
C GLY A 241 -28.50 13.86 2.75
N ASN A 242 -27.39 13.71 2.04
CA ASN A 242 -26.10 13.26 2.60
C ASN A 242 -25.16 14.38 3.05
N THR A 243 -25.44 15.66 2.74
CA THR A 243 -24.57 16.82 3.07
C THR A 243 -24.00 16.77 4.49
N GLU A 244 -24.85 16.59 5.50
CA GLU A 244 -24.46 16.47 6.92
C GLU A 244 -24.30 15.03 7.43
N ASN A 245 -24.53 14.01 6.61
CA ASN A 245 -24.28 12.63 7.00
C ASN A 245 -22.78 12.38 7.20
N ARG A 246 -22.45 11.28 7.87
CA ARG A 246 -21.07 10.91 8.25
C ARG A 246 -20.92 9.41 8.04
N ALA A 247 -19.89 8.95 7.33
CA ALA A 247 -19.71 7.53 7.00
C ALA A 247 -19.60 6.62 8.25
N ALA A 248 -19.23 7.17 9.40
CA ALA A 248 -19.30 6.49 10.69
C ALA A 248 -20.73 6.05 11.11
N LYS A 249 -21.79 6.63 10.53
CA LYS A 249 -23.21 6.34 10.82
C LYS A 249 -23.98 5.74 9.65
N MET A 250 -23.62 6.06 8.40
CA MET A 250 -24.28 5.52 7.20
C MET A 250 -24.19 3.99 7.14
N ASP A 251 -25.26 3.34 6.73
CA ASP A 251 -25.29 1.90 6.47
C ASP A 251 -24.94 1.55 5.01
N VAL A 252 -25.03 0.27 4.65
CA VAL A 252 -24.73 -0.19 3.27
C VAL A 252 -25.69 0.40 2.25
N ASP A 253 -26.96 0.60 2.62
CA ASP A 253 -28.01 1.03 1.71
C ASP A 253 -27.98 2.56 1.53
N ASP A 254 -27.60 3.33 2.55
CA ASP A 254 -27.22 4.74 2.42
C ASP A 254 -26.05 4.97 1.46
N ILE A 255 -25.03 4.11 1.53
CA ILE A 255 -23.86 4.17 0.63
C ILE A 255 -24.27 3.78 -0.80
N LEU A 256 -25.17 2.81 -0.97
CA LEU A 256 -25.72 2.44 -2.29
C LEU A 256 -26.60 3.55 -2.90
N LYS A 257 -27.43 4.23 -2.11
CA LYS A 257 -28.19 5.42 -2.57
C LYS A 257 -27.25 6.51 -3.09
N LEU A 258 -26.19 6.80 -2.33
CA LEU A 258 -25.20 7.79 -2.70
C LEU A 258 -24.45 7.39 -3.98
N LEU A 259 -24.06 6.11 -4.11
CA LEU A 259 -23.40 5.59 -5.32
C LEU A 259 -24.30 5.70 -6.56
N ALA A 260 -25.58 5.34 -6.45
CA ALA A 260 -26.54 5.44 -7.56
C ALA A 260 -26.70 6.88 -8.05
N ALA A 261 -26.89 7.85 -7.14
CA ALA A 261 -27.02 9.26 -7.53
C ALA A 261 -25.75 9.86 -8.17
N PHE A 262 -24.56 9.37 -7.79
CA PHE A 262 -23.31 9.68 -8.48
C PHE A 262 -23.28 9.11 -9.91
N HIS A 263 -23.72 7.87 -10.09
CA HIS A 263 -23.80 7.21 -11.40
C HIS A 263 -24.83 7.87 -12.34
N ASP A 264 -25.99 8.28 -11.81
CA ASP A 264 -27.08 8.86 -12.59
C ASP A 264 -26.71 10.22 -13.25
N ILE A 265 -25.62 10.88 -12.81
CA ILE A 265 -25.05 12.06 -13.48
C ILE A 265 -23.70 11.81 -14.18
N GLY A 266 -23.28 10.55 -14.29
CA GLY A 266 -22.03 10.14 -14.97
C GLY A 266 -20.74 10.35 -14.17
N VAL A 267 -20.81 10.53 -12.85
CA VAL A 267 -19.64 10.76 -11.98
C VAL A 267 -19.32 9.48 -11.20
N THR A 268 -18.37 8.66 -11.64
CA THR A 268 -17.93 7.48 -10.84
C THR A 268 -16.78 7.82 -9.88
N ALA A 269 -16.76 7.11 -8.74
CA ALA A 269 -15.73 7.20 -7.70
C ALA A 269 -14.55 6.24 -7.90
N ALA A 270 -14.59 5.39 -8.93
CA ALA A 270 -13.45 4.62 -9.43
C ALA A 270 -12.69 5.40 -10.53
N LEU A 271 -11.54 4.91 -11.00
CA LEU A 271 -10.92 5.43 -12.24
C LEU A 271 -11.64 4.84 -13.46
N TYR A 272 -11.90 5.67 -14.48
CA TYR A 272 -12.40 5.17 -15.76
C TYR A 272 -11.31 4.41 -16.50
N SER A 273 -11.63 3.16 -16.87
CA SER A 273 -10.91 2.37 -17.87
C SER A 273 -11.89 2.04 -18.99
N ALA A 274 -11.51 2.31 -20.24
CA ALA A 274 -12.36 2.15 -21.41
C ALA A 274 -12.75 0.69 -21.74
N GLU A 275 -12.24 -0.28 -20.97
CA GLU A 275 -12.65 -1.68 -21.02
C GLU A 275 -13.92 -1.94 -20.14
N VAL A 276 -14.27 -1.04 -19.21
CA VAL A 276 -15.32 -1.25 -18.19
C VAL A 276 -16.75 -1.08 -18.73
N HIS A 277 -17.00 -0.17 -19.67
CA HIS A 277 -18.37 0.24 -20.00
C HIS A 277 -19.04 -0.49 -21.19
N LYS A 278 -18.33 -1.38 -21.91
CA LYS A 278 -18.84 -2.06 -23.12
C LYS A 278 -20.00 -3.05 -22.92
N ALA A 279 -20.56 -3.15 -21.70
CA ALA A 279 -21.63 -4.07 -21.34
C ALA A 279 -22.95 -3.36 -20.93
N ASP A 280 -22.95 -2.06 -20.64
CA ASP A 280 -24.09 -1.37 -20.02
C ASP A 280 -24.91 -0.56 -21.04
N GLN A 281 -26.00 -1.14 -21.58
CA GLN A 281 -27.11 -0.40 -22.20
C GLN A 281 -28.34 -0.26 -21.26
N PHE A 282 -28.22 -0.72 -20.01
CA PHE A 282 -29.22 -0.58 -18.96
C PHE A 282 -28.51 -0.19 -17.65
N ASN A 283 -29.25 0.42 -16.70
CA ASN A 283 -28.76 0.74 -15.35
C ASN A 283 -29.32 -0.27 -14.33
N PRO A 284 -28.70 -1.45 -14.14
CA PRO A 284 -29.16 -2.44 -13.17
C PRO A 284 -28.97 -1.99 -11.72
N LEU A 285 -28.07 -1.02 -11.45
CA LEU A 285 -27.83 -0.51 -10.10
C LEU A 285 -29.03 0.28 -9.59
N ALA A 286 -29.58 1.22 -10.37
CA ALA A 286 -30.74 2.00 -9.96
C ALA A 286 -31.98 1.13 -9.71
N ILE A 287 -32.19 0.09 -10.54
CA ILE A 287 -33.25 -0.90 -10.35
C ILE A 287 -33.01 -1.68 -9.03
N PHE A 288 -31.81 -2.25 -8.85
CA PHE A 288 -31.46 -2.99 -7.65
C PHE A 288 -31.59 -2.15 -6.36
N VAL A 289 -31.16 -0.89 -6.38
CA VAL A 289 -31.29 0.03 -5.23
C VAL A 289 -32.76 0.33 -4.93
N ARG A 290 -33.59 0.57 -5.96
CA ARG A 290 -35.03 0.77 -5.80
C ARG A 290 -35.72 -0.45 -5.18
N ASP A 291 -35.49 -1.64 -5.73
CA ASP A 291 -36.13 -2.88 -5.28
C ASP A 291 -35.65 -3.27 -3.87
N ARG A 292 -34.35 -3.11 -3.59
CA ARG A 292 -33.76 -3.34 -2.27
C ARG A 292 -34.36 -2.42 -1.22
N ILE A 293 -34.47 -1.10 -1.49
CA ILE A 293 -35.10 -0.14 -0.58
C ILE A 293 -36.58 -0.49 -0.37
N ALA A 294 -37.32 -0.81 -1.43
CA ALA A 294 -38.73 -1.22 -1.32
C ALA A 294 -38.94 -2.51 -0.51
N SER A 295 -37.94 -3.41 -0.47
CA SER A 295 -37.97 -4.62 0.35
C SER A 295 -37.63 -4.42 1.84
N THR A 296 -37.22 -3.22 2.24
CA THR A 296 -36.81 -2.92 3.63
C THR A 296 -38.04 -2.90 4.55
N PRO A 297 -38.12 -3.75 5.60
CA PRO A 297 -39.23 -3.68 6.54
C PRO A 297 -39.19 -2.36 7.32
N ILE A 298 -40.20 -1.52 7.14
CA ILE A 298 -40.45 -0.38 8.02
C ILE A 298 -40.64 -0.95 9.44
N PRO A 299 -39.90 -0.48 10.47
CA PRO A 299 -40.12 -0.94 11.83
C PRO A 299 -41.56 -0.63 12.25
N ALA A 300 -42.37 -1.67 12.44
CA ALA A 300 -43.76 -1.51 12.86
C ALA A 300 -43.80 -0.74 14.18
N LEU A 301 -44.43 0.44 14.17
CA LEU A 301 -44.61 1.23 15.38
C LEU A 301 -45.48 0.40 16.33
N CYS A 302 -44.96 0.11 17.53
CA CYS A 302 -45.60 -0.83 18.46
C CYS A 302 -46.81 -0.19 19.13
N LEU A 303 -47.92 -0.08 18.40
CA LEU A 303 -49.23 0.22 18.95
C LEU A 303 -49.67 -0.96 19.82
N ILE A 304 -49.96 -0.65 21.08
CA ILE A 304 -50.37 -1.64 22.09
C ILE A 304 -51.76 -2.15 21.70
N PRO A 305 -51.97 -3.47 21.52
CA PRO A 305 -53.29 -4.02 21.27
C PRO A 305 -54.12 -4.00 22.56
N ASP A 306 -55.16 -3.18 22.58
CA ASP A 306 -56.16 -3.19 23.65
C ASP A 306 -57.07 -4.44 23.54
N THR A 307 -57.67 -4.86 24.65
CA THR A 307 -58.24 -6.20 24.81
C THR A 307 -59.76 -6.24 24.70
N SER A 308 -60.31 -6.94 23.70
CA SER A 308 -61.54 -7.76 23.83
C SER A 308 -61.83 -8.57 22.55
N PRO A 309 -62.63 -9.66 22.61
CA PRO A 309 -62.72 -10.64 21.52
C PRO A 309 -64.12 -10.81 20.90
N HIS A 310 -64.26 -10.62 19.59
CA HIS A 310 -65.39 -11.16 18.82
C HIS A 310 -64.95 -11.69 17.43
N SER A 311 -65.20 -12.98 17.21
CA SER A 311 -65.32 -13.66 15.91
C SER A 311 -66.71 -13.36 15.28
N PRO A 312 -67.00 -13.63 13.98
CA PRO A 312 -66.47 -14.75 13.19
C PRO A 312 -66.35 -14.56 11.63
N THR A 313 -66.17 -15.69 10.94
CA THR A 313 -66.51 -16.02 9.52
C THR A 313 -65.84 -15.29 8.34
N VAL A 314 -64.86 -15.99 7.74
CA VAL A 314 -64.78 -16.41 6.31
C VAL A 314 -65.73 -15.76 5.29
N THR A 315 -65.18 -15.13 4.24
CA THR A 315 -65.52 -15.41 2.81
C THR A 315 -64.49 -14.85 1.82
N ASP A 316 -64.67 -15.20 0.55
CA ASP A 316 -63.70 -15.30 -0.55
C ASP A 316 -62.92 -14.07 -1.06
N VAL A 317 -61.88 -14.42 -1.82
CA VAL A 317 -61.06 -13.60 -2.71
C VAL A 317 -61.90 -12.94 -3.81
N ASN A 318 -61.99 -11.59 -3.83
CA ASN A 318 -61.77 -10.72 -5.01
C ASN A 318 -62.24 -9.27 -4.78
N ALA A 319 -61.31 -8.34 -4.49
CA ALA A 319 -61.38 -6.92 -4.91
C ALA A 319 -60.20 -6.10 -4.36
N SER A 320 -59.23 -5.72 -5.22
CA SER A 320 -58.50 -4.43 -5.19
C SER A 320 -57.30 -4.43 -6.14
N PHE A 321 -57.48 -3.95 -7.37
CA PHE A 321 -56.39 -3.34 -8.15
C PHE A 321 -56.93 -2.33 -9.18
N SER A 322 -57.59 -1.29 -8.67
CA SER A 322 -58.02 -0.11 -9.45
C SER A 322 -57.62 1.19 -8.74
N PHE A 323 -56.34 1.55 -8.82
CA PHE A 323 -55.89 2.93 -8.65
C PHE A 323 -54.68 3.23 -9.54
N SER A 324 -54.98 3.57 -10.79
CA SER A 324 -54.11 4.42 -11.62
C SER A 324 -54.48 5.90 -11.39
N LEU A 325 -53.79 6.83 -12.07
CA LEU A 325 -54.02 8.28 -12.03
C LEU A 325 -53.57 8.99 -10.73
N PHE A 326 -52.24 9.08 -10.56
CA PHE A 326 -51.51 10.34 -10.68
C PHE A 326 -50.03 10.00 -11.00
N TYR A 327 -49.19 10.98 -11.40
CA TYR A 327 -47.76 10.80 -11.73
C TYR A 327 -47.34 10.05 -13.03
N ILE A 328 -48.17 10.04 -14.09
CA ILE A 328 -47.68 9.81 -15.47
C ILE A 328 -48.19 10.91 -16.41
N SER A 329 -47.67 12.14 -16.25
CA SER A 329 -48.02 13.27 -17.13
C SER A 329 -47.09 14.49 -17.02
N ARG A 330 -45.74 14.32 -17.10
CA ARG A 330 -44.82 15.47 -17.29
C ARG A 330 -43.48 15.24 -18.02
N LEU A 331 -43.34 14.18 -18.83
CA LEU A 331 -42.05 13.84 -19.48
C LEU A 331 -42.04 13.68 -21.01
N PHE A 332 -43.18 13.81 -21.71
CA PHE A 332 -43.22 13.82 -23.18
C PHE A 332 -44.25 14.83 -23.72
N ALA A 333 -43.82 16.08 -23.91
CA ALA A 333 -44.49 17.07 -24.74
C ALA A 333 -43.52 18.18 -25.19
N SER A 334 -43.70 18.66 -26.43
CA SER A 334 -43.00 19.80 -27.04
C SER A 334 -41.48 19.70 -27.28
N ARG A 335 -41.12 19.28 -28.50
CA ARG A 335 -39.82 19.60 -29.12
C ARG A 335 -39.99 19.84 -30.64
N THR A 336 -40.56 20.97 -31.03
CA THR A 336 -40.57 21.44 -32.45
C THR A 336 -40.91 22.94 -32.55
N LEU A 337 -40.06 23.70 -33.27
CA LEU A 337 -40.21 25.11 -33.69
C LEU A 337 -40.28 26.12 -32.51
N ASN A 338 -39.88 27.39 -32.64
CA ASN A 338 -39.56 28.20 -33.83
C ASN A 338 -38.15 28.79 -33.82
N ALA A 339 -37.76 29.38 -34.96
CA ALA A 339 -36.59 30.26 -35.09
C ALA A 339 -37.00 31.74 -35.21
N PHE A 340 -36.00 32.63 -35.28
CA PHE A 340 -36.06 34.09 -35.50
C PHE A 340 -36.41 35.02 -34.31
N THR A 341 -35.65 36.11 -34.31
CA THR A 341 -35.63 37.33 -33.46
C THR A 341 -36.58 38.43 -33.98
N PRO A 342 -36.68 39.67 -33.42
CA PRO A 342 -36.16 40.27 -32.17
C PRO A 342 -37.21 41.12 -31.37
N ARG A 343 -36.75 41.89 -30.35
CA ARG A 343 -37.39 43.13 -29.78
C ARG A 343 -38.69 42.93 -28.97
N LEU A 344 -39.18 43.84 -28.10
CA LEU A 344 -38.79 45.21 -27.66
C LEU A 344 -39.41 45.50 -26.26
N GLN A 345 -38.78 46.35 -25.42
CA GLN A 345 -39.41 47.11 -24.28
C GLN A 345 -40.07 46.30 -23.12
N SER A 346 -40.36 46.83 -21.91
CA SER A 346 -40.00 48.10 -21.22
C SER A 346 -40.35 48.06 -19.72
N GLY A 347 -39.52 48.68 -18.85
CA GLY A 347 -39.87 49.01 -17.45
C GLY A 347 -39.95 47.83 -16.47
N ILE A 348 -40.10 48.00 -15.15
CA ILE A 348 -40.04 49.20 -14.27
C ILE A 348 -39.63 48.64 -12.88
N VAL A 349 -38.45 48.99 -12.33
CA VAL A 349 -38.19 50.11 -11.40
C VAL A 349 -38.52 49.79 -9.92
N GLU A 350 -37.50 49.90 -9.05
CA GLU A 350 -37.55 50.18 -7.58
C GLU A 350 -38.05 49.10 -6.57
N ASP A 351 -37.60 49.04 -5.29
CA ASP A 351 -36.39 49.60 -4.62
C ASP A 351 -36.10 48.88 -3.28
N GLY A 352 -34.92 49.14 -2.68
CA GLY A 352 -34.67 49.17 -1.22
C GLY A 352 -34.71 47.87 -0.39
N GLY A 353 -33.93 47.69 0.69
CA GLY A 353 -32.89 48.55 1.28
C GLY A 353 -32.14 47.83 2.44
N LEU A 354 -31.08 48.44 2.98
CA LEU A 354 -30.25 47.88 4.06
C LEU A 354 -30.91 48.03 5.45
N LEU A 355 -30.44 47.27 6.47
CA LEU A 355 -29.83 47.84 7.70
C LEU A 355 -29.21 46.80 8.68
N VAL A 356 -28.20 47.27 9.42
CA VAL A 356 -27.26 46.63 10.39
C VAL A 356 -26.61 47.80 11.19
N PRO A 357 -26.02 47.70 12.43
CA PRO A 357 -25.94 46.66 13.49
C PRO A 357 -26.39 47.14 14.90
N ALA A 358 -26.18 46.33 15.96
CA ALA A 358 -25.88 46.77 17.35
C ALA A 358 -25.17 45.65 18.18
N ALA A 359 -24.64 45.95 19.37
CA ALA A 359 -23.87 45.04 20.26
C ALA A 359 -24.05 45.43 21.77
N VAL A 360 -23.13 45.01 22.68
CA VAL A 360 -22.94 45.45 24.11
C VAL A 360 -23.91 44.76 25.13
N ASP A 361 -23.56 44.30 26.36
CA ASP A 361 -22.29 43.96 27.07
C ASP A 361 -22.55 43.24 28.46
N SER A 362 -21.51 42.65 29.10
CA SER A 362 -21.36 42.42 30.58
C SER A 362 -22.30 41.42 31.34
N THR A 363 -22.14 40.97 32.61
CA THR A 363 -20.99 40.74 33.53
C THR A 363 -21.34 39.78 34.73
N ASN A 364 -20.30 39.10 35.29
CA ASN A 364 -20.06 38.69 36.71
C ASN A 364 -20.96 37.76 37.58
N GLY A 365 -20.27 36.99 38.46
CA GLY A 365 -20.78 36.25 39.64
C GLY A 365 -20.81 34.70 39.49
N GLY A 366 -20.44 33.84 40.45
CA GLY A 366 -19.76 34.02 41.75
C GLY A 366 -20.38 33.20 42.91
N VAL A 367 -19.67 32.19 43.47
CA VAL A 367 -19.47 31.87 44.93
C VAL A 367 -18.92 30.44 45.17
N ARG A 368 -18.26 30.22 46.33
CA ARG A 368 -17.40 29.08 46.76
C ARG A 368 -18.15 27.87 47.40
N LYS A 369 -17.48 26.70 47.42
CA LYS A 369 -17.16 25.82 48.61
C LYS A 369 -16.35 24.57 48.18
N SER A 370 -15.11 24.31 48.68
CA SER A 370 -14.69 23.52 49.88
C SER A 370 -14.88 21.98 49.75
N VAL A 371 -14.01 21.05 50.20
CA VAL A 371 -12.70 21.10 50.91
C VAL A 371 -12.01 19.69 50.89
N SER A 372 -10.69 19.59 51.21
CA SER A 372 -9.93 18.32 51.49
C SER A 372 -9.65 17.39 50.27
N SER A 373 -8.76 16.39 50.22
CA SER A 373 -7.50 15.95 50.91
C SER A 373 -7.05 14.60 50.26
N SER A 374 -5.86 13.98 50.38
CA SER A 374 -4.51 14.36 50.87
C SER A 374 -3.42 13.40 50.30
N ARG A 375 -2.14 13.79 50.47
CA ARG A 375 -0.92 12.95 50.62
C ARG A 375 -0.49 11.95 49.53
N SER A 376 0.65 12.28 48.92
CA SER A 376 1.66 11.36 48.37
C SER A 376 2.63 10.83 49.45
N GLY A 377 3.30 9.68 49.22
CA GLY A 377 4.43 9.21 50.04
C GLY A 377 5.07 7.89 49.54
N PRO A 378 6.39 7.82 49.29
CA PRO A 378 7.08 6.59 48.83
C PRO A 378 8.24 6.11 49.74
N HIS A 379 8.43 4.79 49.86
CA HIS A 379 9.67 4.11 50.33
C HIS A 379 9.67 2.63 49.86
N GLN A 380 10.69 1.76 50.06
CA GLN A 380 12.14 1.79 49.71
C GLN A 380 12.84 0.54 50.33
N ALA A 381 13.65 -0.19 49.54
CA ALA A 381 14.54 -1.32 49.97
C ALA A 381 13.82 -2.61 50.51
N THR A 382 14.43 -3.81 50.70
CA THR A 382 15.85 -4.24 50.88
C THR A 382 16.19 -5.66 50.31
N ASN A 383 17.43 -5.80 49.80
CA ASN A 383 18.46 -6.87 49.91
C ASN A 383 18.24 -8.42 49.76
N MET A 384 19.30 -9.05 49.17
CA MET A 384 19.88 -10.40 49.43
C MET A 384 19.13 -11.67 48.91
N HIS A 385 19.78 -12.81 48.59
CA HIS A 385 21.20 -13.24 48.70
C HIS A 385 21.59 -14.39 47.69
N LEU A 386 22.90 -14.57 47.46
CA LEU A 386 23.63 -15.83 47.12
C LEU A 386 23.56 -16.47 45.70
N ALA A 387 24.54 -17.35 45.44
CA ALA A 387 24.88 -18.02 44.16
C ALA A 387 25.55 -19.42 44.46
N PRO A 388 26.46 -20.00 43.63
CA PRO A 388 26.19 -20.85 42.46
C PRO A 388 26.76 -22.30 42.54
N SER A 389 26.42 -23.17 41.57
CA SER A 389 27.08 -24.47 41.29
C SER A 389 26.79 -24.92 39.84
N THR A 390 27.76 -25.25 38.95
CA THR A 390 28.40 -26.56 38.63
C THR A 390 27.43 -27.75 38.37
N ALA A 391 27.66 -28.72 37.46
CA ALA A 391 28.79 -29.03 36.55
C ALA A 391 28.31 -29.81 35.28
N ALA A 392 29.23 -30.14 34.36
CA ALA A 392 29.10 -31.21 33.35
C ALA A 392 30.09 -32.36 33.68
N PRO A 393 30.01 -33.59 33.10
CA PRO A 393 30.64 -33.83 31.78
C PRO A 393 30.14 -35.06 30.94
N SER A 394 30.77 -35.26 29.76
CA SER A 394 31.08 -36.59 29.13
C SER A 394 29.95 -37.34 28.36
N VAL A 395 30.15 -38.26 27.37
CA VAL A 395 31.33 -38.67 26.55
C VAL A 395 30.93 -39.61 25.37
N ARG A 396 31.66 -39.58 24.21
CA ARG A 396 31.75 -40.62 23.12
C ARG A 396 30.45 -40.98 22.33
N SER A 397 30.47 -41.67 21.16
CA SER A 397 31.50 -42.02 20.14
C SER A 397 30.88 -42.59 18.84
N ALA A 398 31.66 -42.59 17.74
CA ALA A 398 31.48 -43.34 16.47
C ALA A 398 30.26 -42.97 15.59
N ALA A 399 30.29 -42.84 14.25
CA ALA A 399 31.16 -43.31 13.15
C ALA A 399 30.78 -44.67 12.50
N ALA A 400 30.21 -44.60 11.29
CA ALA A 400 30.15 -45.67 10.29
C ALA A 400 29.87 -45.06 8.90
N SER A 401 30.32 -45.71 7.82
CA SER A 401 30.18 -45.24 6.42
C SER A 401 29.80 -46.39 5.49
N THR A 402 29.00 -46.11 4.45
CA THR A 402 28.85 -47.02 3.29
C THR A 402 28.52 -46.22 2.01
N THR A 403 28.78 -46.82 0.84
CA THR A 403 28.98 -46.11 -0.44
C THR A 403 28.26 -46.77 -1.63
N ALA A 404 27.91 -45.94 -2.63
CA ALA A 404 27.49 -46.32 -4.00
C ALA A 404 26.13 -47.07 -4.09
N LEU A 405 25.47 -47.28 -5.25
CA LEU A 405 25.79 -47.18 -6.69
C LEU A 405 24.66 -46.48 -7.52
N ALA A 406 24.86 -46.32 -8.83
CA ALA A 406 23.89 -45.96 -9.89
C ALA A 406 24.22 -46.82 -11.17
N PRO A 407 23.68 -46.63 -12.41
CA PRO A 407 22.59 -45.77 -12.95
C PRO A 407 21.62 -46.55 -13.92
N THR A 408 21.28 -45.98 -15.11
CA THR A 408 20.45 -46.48 -16.28
C THR A 408 18.91 -46.30 -16.18
N SER A 409 18.09 -45.71 -17.09
CA SER A 409 17.99 -45.45 -18.56
C SER A 409 17.19 -46.51 -19.35
N SER A 410 16.30 -46.27 -20.34
CA SER A 410 15.78 -45.12 -21.14
C SER A 410 14.49 -45.56 -21.91
N GLY A 411 13.71 -44.84 -22.74
CA GLY A 411 13.65 -43.46 -23.31
C GLY A 411 12.70 -43.39 -24.56
N THR A 412 12.57 -42.21 -25.22
CA THR A 412 12.01 -41.96 -26.62
C THR A 412 10.54 -42.30 -26.98
N SER A 413 9.82 -41.69 -27.96
CA SER A 413 9.86 -40.35 -28.65
C SER A 413 8.70 -40.16 -29.68
N GLY A 414 8.25 -38.91 -29.96
CA GLY A 414 7.43 -38.52 -31.15
C GLY A 414 5.96 -38.10 -30.85
N THR A 415 5.27 -37.22 -31.60
CA THR A 415 5.65 -36.34 -32.74
C THR A 415 4.71 -35.12 -32.84
N THR A 416 5.05 -34.07 -33.62
CA THR A 416 4.40 -32.74 -33.63
C THR A 416 3.20 -32.55 -34.58
N SER A 417 2.43 -31.47 -34.35
CA SER A 417 1.24 -31.08 -35.12
C SER A 417 1.52 -30.06 -36.24
N VAL A 418 0.74 -30.11 -37.34
CA VAL A 418 0.59 -28.99 -38.29
C VAL A 418 -0.84 -28.93 -38.87
N ALA A 419 -1.61 -27.93 -38.43
CA ALA A 419 -2.77 -27.29 -39.11
C ALA A 419 -3.33 -26.20 -38.17
N LYS A 420 -2.51 -25.35 -37.55
CA LYS A 420 -1.90 -24.14 -38.15
C LYS A 420 -2.91 -23.25 -38.87
N HIS A 421 -3.02 -22.01 -38.39
CA HIS A 421 -3.71 -20.87 -39.02
C HIS A 421 -5.25 -20.92 -38.99
N LEU A 422 -5.99 -19.80 -38.99
CA LEU A 422 -5.65 -18.41 -39.36
C LEU A 422 -5.29 -17.49 -38.18
N LEU A 423 -4.11 -17.70 -37.59
CA LEU A 423 -3.00 -16.73 -37.45
C LEU A 423 -1.76 -17.50 -36.90
N PRO A 424 -0.54 -16.93 -36.86
CA PRO A 424 0.65 -17.64 -36.35
C PRO A 424 0.60 -17.91 -34.83
N PRO A 425 1.10 -19.06 -34.34
CA PRO A 425 1.21 -19.32 -32.90
C PRO A 425 2.04 -18.28 -32.15
N SER A 426 3.19 -17.87 -32.72
CA SER A 426 4.06 -16.82 -32.16
C SER A 426 3.33 -15.50 -31.92
N TYR A 427 2.37 -15.13 -32.77
CA TYR A 427 1.56 -13.93 -32.63
C TYR A 427 0.52 -14.05 -31.49
N ARG A 428 -0.03 -15.25 -31.28
CA ARG A 428 -0.95 -15.54 -30.16
C ARG A 428 -0.22 -15.67 -28.81
N GLU A 429 1.04 -16.10 -28.82
CA GLU A 429 1.90 -16.09 -27.63
C GLU A 429 2.42 -14.68 -27.31
N GLN A 430 2.71 -13.84 -28.31
CA GLN A 430 3.00 -12.41 -28.12
C GLN A 430 1.83 -11.65 -27.49
N LEU A 431 0.59 -11.88 -27.95
CA LEU A 431 -0.61 -11.31 -27.33
C LEU A 431 -0.75 -11.75 -25.86
N ARG A 432 -0.66 -13.06 -25.58
CA ARG A 432 -0.72 -13.58 -24.21
C ARG A 432 0.42 -13.10 -23.32
N LEU A 433 1.61 -12.83 -23.89
CA LEU A 433 2.72 -12.22 -23.17
C LEU A 433 2.42 -10.76 -22.80
N ALA A 434 1.75 -10.00 -23.67
CA ALA A 434 1.32 -8.63 -23.36
C ALA A 434 0.17 -8.59 -22.33
N ASP A 435 -0.79 -9.53 -22.40
CA ASP A 435 -1.81 -9.70 -21.37
C ASP A 435 -1.20 -10.16 -20.04
N ALA A 436 -0.15 -11.00 -20.09
CA ALA A 436 0.68 -11.27 -18.93
C ALA A 436 1.28 -9.96 -18.43
N LEU A 437 2.02 -9.20 -19.27
CA LEU A 437 2.43 -7.78 -19.14
C LEU A 437 1.45 -6.92 -18.29
N LYS A 438 0.14 -7.01 -18.55
CA LYS A 438 -0.95 -6.35 -17.79
C LYS A 438 -1.28 -6.98 -16.42
N ILE A 439 -1.32 -8.31 -16.30
CA ILE A 439 -1.64 -9.01 -15.03
C ILE A 439 -0.45 -8.97 -14.05
N LEU A 440 0.72 -9.28 -14.58
CA LEU A 440 1.75 -8.26 -14.74
C LEU A 440 1.74 -7.18 -13.62
N VAL A 441 0.98 -6.10 -13.84
CA VAL A 441 0.79 -4.93 -12.96
C VAL A 441 0.36 -5.26 -11.52
N THR A 442 -0.73 -5.99 -11.37
CA THR A 442 -1.72 -5.68 -10.31
C THR A 442 -1.42 -6.33 -8.95
N ARG A 443 -0.24 -6.93 -8.75
CA ARG A 443 0.06 -7.80 -7.59
C ARG A 443 1.39 -7.54 -6.85
N SER A 444 2.07 -6.41 -7.06
CA SER A 444 3.24 -6.03 -6.24
C SER A 444 2.83 -5.51 -4.86
N GLY A 445 2.68 -6.41 -3.88
CA GLY A 445 2.21 -6.08 -2.53
C GLY A 445 3.19 -5.21 -1.73
N ILE A 446 2.83 -3.95 -1.48
CA ILE A 446 3.67 -2.91 -0.87
C ILE A 446 2.95 -2.26 0.33
N PRO A 447 3.65 -1.89 1.42
CA PRO A 447 3.02 -1.25 2.59
C PRO A 447 2.47 0.16 2.31
N SER A 448 1.20 0.23 1.91
CA SER A 448 0.28 1.37 2.13
C SER A 448 0.76 2.78 1.79
N CYS A 449 1.60 2.96 0.76
CA CYS A 449 1.91 4.28 0.22
C CYS A 449 2.48 4.25 -1.19
N ILE A 450 2.20 5.34 -1.92
CA ILE A 450 2.57 5.62 -3.33
C ILE A 450 1.77 4.79 -4.33
N LEU A 451 0.71 5.43 -4.82
CA LEU A 451 0.03 5.15 -6.07
C LEU A 451 0.23 6.40 -6.95
N VAL A 452 1.01 6.26 -8.01
CA VAL A 452 1.09 7.16 -9.16
C VAL A 452 1.16 6.22 -10.36
N GLY A 453 0.22 6.33 -11.29
CA GLY A 453 0.10 5.40 -12.42
C GLY A 453 -0.29 3.96 -12.05
N GLU A 454 -0.57 3.15 -13.08
CA GLU A 454 -0.98 1.75 -12.97
C GLU A 454 -0.04 0.83 -13.78
N THR A 455 1.15 0.45 -13.30
CA THR A 455 1.94 -0.62 -13.95
C THR A 455 3.00 -1.30 -13.05
N SER A 456 3.36 -2.57 -13.35
CA SER A 456 4.24 -3.45 -12.53
C SER A 456 4.43 -4.88 -13.16
N LEU A 457 5.14 -5.81 -12.48
CA LEU A 457 5.20 -7.28 -12.71
C LEU A 457 6.48 -7.70 -13.52
N ALA A 458 7.58 -7.96 -12.81
CA ALA A 458 8.45 -9.14 -12.87
C ALA A 458 8.98 -9.80 -14.19
N ILE A 459 10.31 -10.00 -14.16
CA ILE A 459 11.05 -11.28 -14.40
C ILE A 459 10.80 -12.02 -15.73
N SER A 460 11.76 -11.93 -16.66
CA SER A 460 12.70 -13.04 -16.90
C SER A 460 13.90 -12.62 -17.77
N THR A 461 15.12 -13.06 -17.40
CA THR A 461 16.31 -13.11 -18.29
C THR A 461 17.48 -13.84 -17.58
N ASN A 462 17.45 -15.18 -17.54
CA ASN A 462 18.66 -16.02 -17.46
C ASN A 462 18.41 -17.54 -17.54
N HIS A 463 17.17 -18.03 -17.37
CA HIS A 463 16.87 -19.44 -17.64
C HIS A 463 16.89 -19.71 -19.14
N THR A 464 17.85 -20.53 -19.59
CA THR A 464 18.23 -20.71 -21.00
C THR A 464 17.16 -21.31 -21.91
N TRP A 465 16.10 -21.91 -21.35
CA TRP A 465 15.00 -22.50 -22.12
C TRP A 465 13.96 -21.48 -22.62
N LEU A 466 13.92 -20.26 -22.07
CA LEU A 466 13.01 -19.18 -22.51
C LEU A 466 13.56 -18.32 -23.67
N ARG A 467 14.80 -18.57 -24.12
CA ARG A 467 15.47 -17.79 -25.18
C ARG A 467 14.74 -17.66 -26.53
N PRO A 468 13.86 -18.58 -27.00
CA PRO A 468 13.24 -18.46 -28.32
C PRO A 468 12.10 -17.43 -28.45
N VAL A 469 11.57 -16.87 -27.36
CA VAL A 469 10.22 -16.27 -27.34
C VAL A 469 10.19 -14.75 -27.11
N LEU A 470 11.29 -14.14 -26.66
CA LEU A 470 11.33 -12.74 -26.20
C LEU A 470 12.24 -11.84 -27.06
N TRP A 471 11.63 -10.91 -27.81
CA TRP A 471 12.35 -9.81 -28.44
C TRP A 471 12.55 -8.64 -27.46
N LYS A 472 13.82 -8.25 -27.30
CA LYS A 472 14.30 -7.25 -26.35
C LYS A 472 13.55 -5.91 -26.44
N ASP A 473 13.37 -5.40 -27.66
CA ASP A 473 12.87 -4.06 -27.94
C ASP A 473 11.41 -3.82 -27.52
N ALA A 474 10.65 -4.88 -27.20
CA ALA A 474 9.29 -4.77 -26.70
C ALA A 474 9.26 -4.42 -25.20
N LEU A 475 10.18 -4.97 -24.40
CA LEU A 475 10.28 -4.68 -22.96
C LEU A 475 10.79 -3.27 -22.73
N ASP A 476 11.86 -2.87 -23.44
CA ASP A 476 12.46 -1.53 -23.32
C ASP A 476 11.43 -0.41 -23.65
N LYS A 477 10.49 -0.67 -24.58
CA LYS A 477 9.37 0.24 -24.88
C LYS A 477 8.28 0.25 -23.82
N LEU A 478 7.95 -0.91 -23.23
CA LEU A 478 6.96 -0.98 -22.16
C LEU A 478 7.41 -0.19 -20.94
N PHE A 479 8.66 -0.37 -20.49
CA PHE A 479 9.20 0.38 -19.34
C PHE A 479 9.26 1.90 -19.56
N ALA A 480 9.43 2.35 -20.82
CA ALA A 480 9.44 3.78 -21.16
C ALA A 480 8.04 4.40 -21.25
N ALA A 481 7.02 3.64 -21.66
CA ALA A 481 5.63 4.08 -21.68
C ALA A 481 4.99 4.16 -20.28
N GLU A 482 5.48 3.32 -19.37
CA GLU A 482 4.86 3.02 -18.08
C GLU A 482 5.54 3.70 -16.87
N HIS A 483 6.47 4.62 -17.12
CA HIS A 483 7.18 5.40 -16.09
C HIS A 483 7.90 4.57 -15.00
N LEU A 484 8.10 3.26 -15.19
CA LEU A 484 8.80 2.37 -14.26
C LEU A 484 10.34 2.55 -14.27
N GLY A 485 10.80 3.76 -14.53
CA GLY A 485 12.19 4.18 -14.59
C GLY A 485 12.30 5.68 -14.78
N ASN A 486 13.42 6.28 -14.34
CA ASN A 486 13.66 7.71 -14.52
C ASN A 486 14.72 7.97 -15.59
N PHE A 487 14.65 9.13 -16.25
CA PHE A 487 15.77 9.65 -17.01
C PHE A 487 16.81 10.28 -16.08
N VAL A 488 18.06 9.83 -16.21
CA VAL A 488 19.20 10.26 -15.40
C VAL A 488 20.29 10.77 -16.34
N LEU A 489 20.96 11.87 -15.96
CA LEU A 489 22.10 12.40 -16.71
C LEU A 489 23.41 11.77 -16.21
N VAL A 490 24.15 11.08 -17.07
CA VAL A 490 25.50 10.59 -16.73
C VAL A 490 26.47 11.77 -16.76
N ARG A 491 26.94 12.21 -15.59
CA ARG A 491 27.65 13.50 -15.46
C ARG A 491 28.88 13.64 -16.35
N SER A 492 29.71 12.60 -16.40
CA SER A 492 30.99 12.59 -17.14
C SER A 492 30.84 12.63 -18.67
N THR A 493 29.72 12.14 -19.22
CA THR A 493 29.46 12.12 -20.67
C THR A 493 28.33 13.07 -21.09
N ARG A 494 27.60 13.65 -20.13
CA ARG A 494 26.31 14.35 -20.32
C ARG A 494 25.27 13.54 -21.10
N GLN A 495 25.38 12.21 -21.11
CA GLN A 495 24.42 11.35 -21.78
C GLN A 495 23.19 11.16 -20.89
N LYS A 496 22.01 11.52 -21.42
CA LYS A 496 20.73 11.19 -20.79
C LYS A 496 20.42 9.71 -21.04
N ILE A 497 20.31 8.93 -19.97
CA ILE A 497 19.97 7.49 -20.00
C ILE A 497 18.64 7.26 -19.31
N PHE A 498 17.92 6.20 -19.67
CA PHE A 498 16.71 5.76 -18.98
C PHE A 498 17.04 4.58 -18.05
N GLU A 499 16.81 4.73 -16.76
CA GLU A 499 17.09 3.71 -15.75
C GLU A 499 15.81 3.05 -15.26
N ILE A 500 15.56 1.83 -15.75
CA ILE A 500 14.43 0.98 -15.38
C ILE A 500 14.60 0.48 -13.93
N MET A 501 13.55 0.54 -13.11
CA MET A 501 13.50 -0.09 -11.78
C MET A 501 12.88 -1.50 -11.86
N PRO A 502 13.68 -2.59 -11.81
CA PRO A 502 13.15 -3.93 -11.98
C PRO A 502 12.46 -4.43 -10.71
N LEU A 503 11.28 -5.01 -10.90
CA LEU A 503 10.32 -5.15 -9.80
C LEU A 503 10.59 -6.30 -8.82
N TYR A 504 11.46 -7.25 -9.12
CA TYR A 504 11.83 -8.32 -8.17
C TYR A 504 12.36 -7.74 -6.85
N THR A 505 12.99 -6.56 -6.91
CA THR A 505 13.47 -5.79 -5.76
C THR A 505 12.39 -5.51 -4.72
N ARG A 506 11.11 -5.42 -5.13
CA ARG A 506 9.96 -5.15 -4.25
C ARG A 506 9.38 -6.39 -3.54
N ILE A 507 9.91 -7.59 -3.78
CA ILE A 507 9.27 -8.86 -3.36
C ILE A 507 10.08 -9.62 -2.29
N GLU A 508 11.41 -9.57 -2.32
CA GLU A 508 12.28 -10.47 -1.55
C GLU A 508 12.68 -9.97 -0.13
N GLY A 509 12.09 -8.89 0.37
CA GLY A 509 12.53 -8.19 1.60
C GLY A 509 12.63 -9.01 2.89
N LEU A 510 12.05 -10.22 2.95
CA LEU A 510 12.14 -11.16 4.06
C LEU A 510 13.19 -12.29 3.87
N ILE A 511 13.81 -12.38 2.69
CA ILE A 511 14.74 -13.45 2.30
C ILE A 511 16.20 -13.00 2.44
N TYR A 512 16.49 -11.70 2.32
CA TYR A 512 17.87 -11.18 2.24
C TYR A 512 18.70 -11.22 3.53
N ASP A 513 18.08 -11.49 4.69
CA ASP A 513 18.75 -11.84 5.95
C ASP A 513 18.78 -13.36 6.20
N SER A 514 18.42 -14.18 5.19
CA SER A 514 18.67 -15.63 5.21
C SER A 514 20.16 -15.93 5.25
N THR A 515 20.51 -16.99 5.97
CA THR A 515 21.86 -17.58 6.04
C THR A 515 21.97 -18.90 5.28
N ASP A 516 20.91 -19.29 4.54
CA ASP A 516 20.96 -20.39 3.58
C ASP A 516 21.91 -20.02 2.44
N ARG A 517 23.01 -20.79 2.32
CA ARG A 517 24.12 -20.46 1.41
C ARG A 517 23.70 -20.49 -0.05
N ASP A 518 22.80 -21.38 -0.44
CA ASP A 518 22.46 -21.56 -1.85
C ASP A 518 21.39 -20.57 -2.30
N VAL A 519 20.50 -20.16 -1.39
CA VAL A 519 19.65 -18.96 -1.56
C VAL A 519 20.52 -17.70 -1.71
N VAL A 520 21.45 -17.45 -0.78
CA VAL A 520 22.31 -16.25 -0.80
C VAL A 520 23.18 -16.20 -2.05
N ARG A 521 23.81 -17.31 -2.44
CA ARG A 521 24.58 -17.41 -3.70
C ARG A 521 23.72 -17.10 -4.93
N GLY A 522 22.52 -17.67 -5.00
CA GLY A 522 21.58 -17.40 -6.09
C GLY A 522 21.20 -15.92 -6.20
N GLN A 523 20.89 -15.28 -5.07
CA GLN A 523 20.55 -13.85 -5.02
C GLN A 523 21.74 -12.96 -5.40
N ILE A 524 22.95 -13.21 -4.87
CA ILE A 524 24.16 -12.44 -5.19
C ILE A 524 24.49 -12.57 -6.69
N ALA A 525 24.49 -13.78 -7.25
CA ALA A 525 24.77 -14.01 -8.67
C ALA A 525 23.72 -13.36 -9.60
N SER A 526 22.43 -13.48 -9.26
CA SER A 526 21.33 -12.85 -9.99
C SER A 526 21.46 -11.32 -10.01
N PHE A 527 21.77 -10.73 -8.86
CA PHE A 527 21.92 -9.29 -8.70
C PHE A 527 23.14 -8.72 -9.44
N ILE A 528 24.29 -9.41 -9.37
CA ILE A 528 25.50 -9.05 -10.13
C ILE A 528 25.22 -9.06 -11.63
N ASN A 529 24.57 -10.12 -12.15
CA ASN A 529 24.21 -10.23 -13.56
C ASN A 529 23.23 -9.12 -14.00
N THR A 530 22.24 -8.83 -13.17
CA THR A 530 21.18 -7.85 -13.50
C THR A 530 21.70 -6.41 -13.54
N TYR A 531 22.48 -6.00 -12.53
CA TYR A 531 23.00 -4.64 -12.43
C TYR A 531 24.42 -4.45 -12.96
N ARG A 532 25.05 -5.52 -13.47
CA ARG A 532 26.44 -5.53 -13.97
C ARG A 532 27.44 -4.94 -12.96
N ILE A 533 27.29 -5.34 -11.69
CA ILE A 533 28.09 -4.82 -10.58
C ILE A 533 29.59 -5.06 -10.84
N ASP A 534 30.38 -4.00 -10.84
CA ASP A 534 31.83 -4.09 -10.99
C ASP A 534 32.45 -4.78 -9.75
N LEU A 535 32.96 -5.99 -9.97
CA LEU A 535 33.59 -6.80 -8.93
C LEU A 535 35.03 -6.35 -8.63
N THR A 536 35.65 -5.55 -9.50
CA THR A 536 37.03 -5.07 -9.35
C THR A 536 37.16 -3.96 -8.31
N GLU A 537 36.08 -3.21 -8.04
CA GLU A 537 36.03 -2.20 -6.97
C GLU A 537 35.86 -2.82 -5.57
N LEU A 538 35.53 -4.11 -5.43
CA LEU A 538 35.19 -4.74 -4.14
C LEU A 538 36.39 -4.94 -3.21
N ALA A 539 36.19 -4.66 -1.92
CA ALA A 539 37.17 -4.95 -0.87
C ALA A 539 37.25 -6.45 -0.51
N GLN A 540 36.14 -7.17 -0.64
CA GLN A 540 36.06 -8.63 -0.56
C GLN A 540 35.67 -9.16 -1.95
N PRO A 541 36.61 -9.71 -2.74
CA PRO A 541 36.30 -10.30 -4.05
C PRO A 541 35.67 -11.69 -3.97
N ASP A 542 35.81 -12.43 -2.87
CA ASP A 542 35.16 -13.73 -2.69
C ASP A 542 33.67 -13.54 -2.36
N LEU A 543 32.82 -13.84 -3.35
CA LEU A 543 31.36 -13.78 -3.22
C LEU A 543 30.80 -14.80 -2.22
N THR A 544 31.55 -15.85 -1.87
CA THR A 544 31.12 -16.89 -0.91
C THR A 544 31.41 -16.53 0.55
N ALA A 545 32.20 -15.48 0.79
CA ALA A 545 32.47 -14.97 2.14
C ALA A 545 31.30 -14.16 2.74
N TYR A 546 30.37 -13.67 1.90
CA TYR A 546 29.17 -12.96 2.32
C TYR A 546 28.14 -13.94 2.90
N GLN A 547 27.79 -13.79 4.17
CA GLN A 547 26.89 -14.72 4.88
C GLN A 547 25.41 -14.48 4.59
N THR A 548 25.08 -13.27 4.14
CA THR A 548 23.72 -12.83 3.79
C THR A 548 23.78 -11.95 2.55
N PHE A 549 22.67 -11.87 1.81
CA PHE A 549 22.58 -10.94 0.69
C PHE A 549 22.71 -9.47 1.15
N ASN A 550 22.18 -9.13 2.34
CA ASN A 550 22.33 -7.77 2.91
C ASN A 550 23.79 -7.35 3.14
N GLU A 551 24.68 -8.28 3.48
CA GLU A 551 26.12 -8.03 3.61
C GLU A 551 26.77 -7.71 2.26
N PHE A 552 26.36 -8.43 1.19
CA PHE A 552 26.79 -8.13 -0.17
C PHE A 552 26.20 -6.82 -0.69
N PHE A 553 24.92 -6.54 -0.48
CA PHE A 553 24.30 -5.28 -0.91
C PHE A 553 25.02 -4.08 -0.29
N SER A 554 25.27 -4.14 1.03
CA SER A 554 26.06 -3.17 1.79
C SER A 554 27.58 -3.41 1.74
N ARG A 555 28.09 -4.07 0.67
CA ARG A 555 29.52 -4.32 0.40
C ARG A 555 30.42 -3.12 0.69
N LYS A 556 31.66 -3.39 1.09
CA LYS A 556 32.73 -2.38 1.18
C LYS A 556 33.52 -2.36 -0.14
N LEU A 557 33.81 -1.16 -0.66
CA LEU A 557 34.72 -0.97 -1.80
C LEU A 557 36.16 -0.76 -1.32
N ARG A 558 37.12 -0.98 -2.23
CA ARG A 558 38.54 -0.70 -2.04
C ARG A 558 38.78 0.78 -1.72
N ALA A 559 39.76 1.07 -0.88
CA ALA A 559 40.01 2.43 -0.38
C ALA A 559 40.23 3.49 -1.49
N LYS A 560 40.76 3.09 -2.66
CA LYS A 560 40.97 3.98 -3.81
C LYS A 560 39.76 4.14 -4.74
N ALA A 561 38.66 3.41 -4.53
CA ALA A 561 37.52 3.41 -5.46
C ALA A 561 36.65 4.68 -5.37
N ARG A 562 36.62 5.34 -4.21
CA ARG A 562 35.82 6.56 -3.93
C ARG A 562 36.66 7.58 -3.18
N LEU A 563 37.70 8.08 -3.84
CA LEU A 563 38.55 9.14 -3.30
C LEU A 563 37.82 10.49 -3.41
N PRO A 564 37.79 11.32 -2.35
CA PRO A 564 37.16 12.64 -2.40
C PRO A 564 37.97 13.62 -3.25
N ALA A 565 37.27 14.42 -4.06
CA ALA A 565 37.83 15.55 -4.78
C ALA A 565 38.35 16.62 -3.82
N SER A 566 39.52 17.18 -4.14
CA SER A 566 40.25 18.18 -3.34
C SER A 566 40.23 17.87 -1.83
N PRO A 567 40.82 16.75 -1.38
CA PRO A 567 40.62 16.22 -0.01
C PRO A 567 40.96 17.22 1.09
N MET A 568 42.03 17.99 0.89
CA MET A 568 42.56 18.98 1.85
C MET A 568 41.83 20.34 1.82
N ASP A 569 40.96 20.57 0.83
CA ASP A 569 40.27 21.84 0.62
C ASP A 569 38.98 21.92 1.45
N PRO A 570 38.85 22.84 2.43
CA PRO A 570 37.65 22.99 3.24
C PRO A 570 36.49 23.68 2.51
N SER A 571 36.73 24.33 1.36
CA SER A 571 35.69 24.96 0.55
C SER A 571 34.90 23.93 -0.27
N VAL A 572 35.55 22.88 -0.78
CA VAL A 572 34.97 21.91 -1.72
C VAL A 572 34.07 20.90 -1.03
N ILE A 573 32.80 20.83 -1.45
CA ILE A 573 31.81 19.85 -1.01
C ILE A 573 31.82 18.66 -1.98
N VAL A 574 31.79 17.44 -1.45
CA VAL A 574 31.75 16.20 -2.26
C VAL A 574 30.45 15.42 -2.10
N SER A 575 30.14 14.55 -3.08
CA SER A 575 28.97 13.67 -3.03
C SER A 575 29.05 12.70 -1.85
N ALA A 576 27.94 12.61 -1.11
CA ALA A 576 27.80 11.74 0.05
C ALA A 576 27.54 10.26 -0.32
N ALA A 577 27.21 9.93 -1.57
CA ALA A 577 26.90 8.57 -2.00
C ALA A 577 27.19 8.35 -3.50
N ASP A 578 27.22 7.08 -3.91
CA ASP A 578 26.91 6.71 -5.30
C ASP A 578 25.39 6.83 -5.45
N CYS A 579 24.91 7.72 -6.32
CA CYS A 579 23.50 8.06 -6.36
C CYS A 579 23.07 8.82 -7.62
N ARG A 580 21.76 8.97 -7.74
CA ARG A 580 21.11 10.03 -8.52
C ARG A 580 20.96 11.26 -7.63
N LEU A 581 21.49 12.40 -8.06
CA LEU A 581 21.61 13.62 -7.28
C LEU A 581 20.71 14.73 -7.85
N THR A 582 20.02 15.47 -6.97
CA THR A 582 19.58 16.85 -7.23
C THR A 582 20.12 17.80 -6.18
N VAL A 583 20.41 19.03 -6.58
CA VAL A 583 20.95 20.10 -5.73
C VAL A 583 20.10 21.35 -5.83
N TRP A 584 19.97 22.06 -4.70
CA TRP A 584 19.03 23.17 -4.57
C TRP A 584 19.72 24.32 -3.85
N PRO A 585 19.86 25.49 -4.49
CA PRO A 585 20.44 26.67 -3.83
C PRO A 585 19.67 27.07 -2.57
N THR A 586 18.34 26.85 -2.54
CA THR A 586 17.48 27.15 -1.38
C THR A 586 16.39 26.09 -1.15
N TRP A 587 15.94 25.95 0.11
CA TRP A 587 14.80 25.09 0.49
C TRP A 587 13.53 25.35 -0.33
N ASP A 588 13.22 26.61 -0.65
CA ASP A 588 12.00 26.94 -1.39
C ASP A 588 12.09 26.60 -2.88
N SER A 589 13.28 26.65 -3.50
CA SER A 589 13.48 26.11 -4.85
C SER A 589 13.21 24.59 -4.89
N ALA A 590 13.72 23.84 -3.90
CA ALA A 590 13.47 22.40 -3.77
C ALA A 590 11.97 22.08 -3.63
N ARG A 591 11.22 22.88 -2.87
CA ARG A 591 9.76 22.71 -2.69
C ARG A 591 8.93 23.07 -3.92
N LYS A 592 9.39 24.05 -4.73
CA LYS A 592 8.65 24.54 -5.89
C LYS A 592 8.74 23.57 -7.08
N ILE A 593 9.91 22.95 -7.27
CA ILE A 593 10.24 22.18 -8.49
C ILE A 593 10.25 20.66 -8.22
N TRP A 594 10.70 20.23 -7.04
CA TRP A 594 10.89 18.82 -6.70
C TRP A 594 9.88 18.36 -5.64
N VAL A 595 10.13 18.65 -4.35
CA VAL A 595 9.39 18.05 -3.23
C VAL A 595 8.06 18.78 -2.96
N LYS A 596 6.98 18.37 -3.64
CA LYS A 596 5.67 19.06 -3.59
C LYS A 596 4.87 18.83 -2.29
N GLY A 597 5.22 17.82 -1.49
CA GLY A 597 4.52 17.47 -0.25
C GLY A 597 4.31 18.65 0.72
N ARG A 598 3.05 18.95 1.07
CA ARG A 598 2.64 20.15 1.84
C ARG A 598 3.37 20.36 3.17
N ARG A 599 3.89 19.32 3.82
CA ARG A 599 4.57 19.42 5.13
C ARG A 599 6.09 19.25 5.03
N PHE A 600 6.69 19.23 3.84
CA PHE A 600 8.14 19.25 3.63
C PHE A 600 8.75 20.61 4.03
N THR A 601 8.91 20.78 5.34
CA THR A 601 9.57 21.93 5.98
C THR A 601 10.77 21.43 6.78
N LEU A 602 11.79 22.28 6.91
CA LEU A 602 12.99 21.95 7.66
C LEU A 602 12.68 21.50 9.09
N GLN A 603 11.77 22.20 9.79
CA GLN A 603 11.35 21.83 11.15
C GLN A 603 10.68 20.45 11.20
N ASN A 604 9.94 20.04 10.16
CA ASN A 604 9.36 18.70 10.09
C ASN A 604 10.38 17.63 9.74
N LEU A 605 11.36 17.93 8.87
CA LEU A 605 12.41 16.98 8.51
C LEU A 605 13.30 16.70 9.73
N VAL A 606 13.81 17.74 10.38
CA VAL A 606 14.77 17.59 11.49
C VAL A 606 14.12 17.44 12.88
N LYS A 607 12.80 17.64 13.00
CA LYS A 607 12.01 17.62 14.26
C LYS A 607 12.54 18.50 15.40
N SER A 608 13.46 19.43 15.12
CA SER A 608 14.06 20.36 16.07
C SER A 608 13.97 21.79 15.56
N ARG A 609 13.25 22.66 16.28
CA ARG A 609 13.13 24.09 15.95
C ARG A 609 14.46 24.83 16.13
N THR A 610 15.29 24.41 17.08
CA THR A 610 16.62 25.02 17.32
C THR A 610 17.59 24.70 16.18
N LEU A 611 17.66 23.44 15.75
CA LEU A 611 18.51 23.04 14.62
C LEU A 611 18.02 23.67 13.29
N ALA A 612 16.70 23.76 13.10
CA ALA A 612 16.12 24.44 11.94
C ALA A 612 16.51 25.93 11.86
N ARG A 613 16.56 26.66 12.99
CA ARG A 613 17.08 28.05 13.01
C ARG A 613 18.58 28.13 12.75
N ALA A 614 19.36 27.18 13.26
CA ALA A 614 20.83 27.19 13.15
C ALA A 614 21.34 26.98 11.70
N LEU A 615 20.50 26.45 10.81
CA LEU A 615 20.76 26.34 9.37
C LEU A 615 20.42 27.62 8.57
N GLY A 616 19.88 28.65 9.22
CA GLY A 616 19.45 29.90 8.58
C GLY A 616 18.03 29.83 7.99
N SER A 617 17.63 30.93 7.33
CA SER A 617 16.30 31.07 6.72
C SER A 617 16.18 30.38 5.36
N ARG A 618 17.25 30.34 4.56
CA ARG A 618 17.26 29.80 3.18
C ARG A 618 18.41 28.80 2.97
N PRO A 619 18.45 27.69 3.72
CA PRO A 619 19.51 26.68 3.60
C PRO A 619 19.53 26.03 2.22
N SER A 620 20.71 25.61 1.79
CA SER A 620 20.95 24.88 0.54
C SER A 620 20.87 23.37 0.78
N LEU A 621 20.45 22.58 -0.22
CA LEU A 621 20.24 21.14 -0.09
C LEU A 621 20.93 20.35 -1.21
N ALA A 622 21.35 19.13 -0.89
CA ALA A 622 21.66 18.07 -1.83
C ALA A 622 20.88 16.81 -1.46
N ILE A 623 20.20 16.19 -2.43
CA ILE A 623 19.37 14.98 -2.27
C ILE A 623 20.02 13.85 -3.06
N PHE A 624 20.57 12.87 -2.35
CA PHE A 624 21.28 11.72 -2.91
C PHE A 624 20.35 10.50 -2.87
N ARG A 625 19.71 10.16 -3.99
CA ARG A 625 18.84 8.98 -4.12
C ARG A 625 19.65 7.78 -4.60
N LEU A 626 19.74 6.74 -3.76
CA LEU A 626 20.43 5.50 -4.11
C LEU A 626 19.43 4.56 -4.81
N ALA A 627 19.80 4.09 -5.99
CA ALA A 627 19.08 3.07 -6.76
C ALA A 627 19.79 1.72 -6.59
N PRO A 628 19.09 0.56 -6.66
CA PRO A 628 19.61 -0.72 -6.20
C PRO A 628 21.02 -1.12 -6.68
N GLN A 629 21.41 -0.78 -7.92
CA GLN A 629 22.76 -0.98 -8.46
C GLN A 629 23.90 -0.36 -7.61
N ASP A 630 23.60 0.70 -6.87
CA ASP A 630 24.59 1.55 -6.22
C ASP A 630 25.37 0.87 -5.08
N TYR A 631 26.45 1.54 -4.69
CA TYR A 631 27.18 1.30 -3.46
C TYR A 631 26.40 1.92 -2.29
N HIS A 632 25.66 1.08 -1.54
CA HIS A 632 24.72 1.53 -0.50
C HIS A 632 25.36 1.93 0.84
N ARG A 633 26.47 2.66 0.75
CA ARG A 633 27.15 3.30 1.89
C ARG A 633 27.18 4.80 1.67
N PHE A 634 27.06 5.56 2.76
CA PHE A 634 27.06 7.01 2.72
C PHE A 634 28.21 7.61 3.55
N HIS A 635 28.69 8.74 3.05
CA HIS A 635 29.96 9.35 3.35
C HIS A 635 29.78 10.81 3.78
N SER A 636 30.77 11.37 4.47
CA SER A 636 30.74 12.77 4.89
C SER A 636 31.03 13.69 3.69
N PRO A 637 30.14 14.63 3.32
CA PRO A 637 30.36 15.53 2.19
C PRO A 637 31.44 16.60 2.46
N VAL A 638 31.85 16.73 3.73
CA VAL A 638 32.81 17.71 4.28
C VAL A 638 33.59 17.09 5.45
N LYS A 639 34.63 17.76 5.93
CA LYS A 639 35.26 17.46 7.24
C LYS A 639 34.40 18.04 8.38
N GLY A 640 34.23 17.34 9.49
CA GLY A 640 33.54 17.90 10.66
C GLY A 640 33.45 17.00 11.89
N LEU A 641 33.05 17.58 13.02
CA LEU A 641 32.79 16.86 14.27
C LEU A 641 31.35 16.34 14.33
N LEU A 642 31.16 15.03 14.53
CA LEU A 642 29.86 14.40 14.63
C LEU A 642 29.19 14.68 15.98
N SER A 643 28.46 15.80 16.06
CA SER A 643 27.94 16.36 17.32
C SER A 643 26.71 15.67 17.91
N SER A 644 25.91 15.01 17.06
CA SER A 644 24.76 14.18 17.47
C SER A 644 24.32 13.23 16.36
N ILE A 645 23.79 12.07 16.73
CA ILE A 645 22.91 11.24 15.88
C ILE A 645 21.55 11.15 16.58
N THR A 646 20.45 11.32 15.84
CA THR A 646 19.07 11.18 16.36
C THR A 646 18.25 10.32 15.40
N HIS A 647 17.56 9.30 15.91
CA HIS A 647 16.60 8.53 15.12
C HIS A 647 15.19 9.11 15.26
N ILE A 648 14.44 9.16 14.17
CA ILE A 648 13.03 9.55 14.13
C ILE A 648 12.26 8.39 13.49
N PRO A 649 11.34 7.75 14.23
CA PRO A 649 10.49 6.71 13.66
C PRO A 649 9.49 7.31 12.67
N GLY A 650 9.09 6.48 11.70
CA GLY A 650 8.16 6.83 10.64
C GLY A 650 7.87 5.63 9.75
N GLU A 651 7.23 5.89 8.62
CA GLU A 651 6.83 4.87 7.65
C GLU A 651 7.96 4.54 6.65
N TYR A 652 7.65 3.82 5.57
CA TYR A 652 8.59 3.40 4.52
C TYR A 652 8.05 3.69 3.10
N TYR A 653 7.59 4.91 2.85
CA TYR A 653 7.29 5.46 1.51
C TYR A 653 8.49 5.26 0.57
N THR A 654 8.27 4.82 -0.68
CA THR A 654 9.35 4.78 -1.68
C THR A 654 9.80 6.18 -2.09
N VAL A 655 11.06 6.29 -2.53
CA VAL A 655 11.75 7.54 -2.88
C VAL A 655 11.96 7.70 -4.38
N ASN A 656 11.13 7.02 -5.19
CA ASN A 656 11.05 7.27 -6.64
C ASN A 656 10.74 8.76 -6.90
N PRO A 657 11.39 9.47 -7.84
CA PRO A 657 11.07 10.85 -8.17
C PRO A 657 9.58 11.17 -8.33
N GLU A 658 8.76 10.34 -8.99
CA GLU A 658 7.30 10.54 -9.03
C GLU A 658 6.68 10.68 -7.63
N ALA A 659 7.04 9.80 -6.70
CA ALA A 659 6.53 9.81 -5.33
C ALA A 659 6.94 11.05 -4.53
N VAL A 660 8.14 11.56 -4.80
CA VAL A 660 8.71 12.78 -4.18
C VAL A 660 8.08 14.03 -4.79
N ASN A 661 7.73 13.96 -6.07
CA ASN A 661 7.17 15.03 -6.88
C ASN A 661 5.63 15.07 -6.82
N GLU A 662 5.01 14.32 -5.90
CA GLU A 662 3.59 14.37 -5.56
C GLU A 662 3.30 15.16 -4.28
N ASP A 663 2.03 15.39 -3.98
CA ASP A 663 1.55 15.98 -2.71
C ASP A 663 1.67 15.00 -1.52
N LEU A 664 2.85 14.39 -1.37
CA LEU A 664 3.13 13.33 -0.42
C LEU A 664 4.40 13.64 0.39
N ASP A 665 4.28 13.55 1.71
CA ASP A 665 5.33 13.97 2.65
C ASP A 665 6.50 12.96 2.77
N VAL A 666 6.93 12.30 1.69
CA VAL A 666 7.85 11.14 1.66
C VAL A 666 9.03 11.28 2.63
N PHE A 667 9.90 12.28 2.46
CA PHE A 667 11.08 12.47 3.30
C PHE A 667 10.75 12.88 4.75
N THR A 668 9.57 13.44 5.00
CA THR A 668 9.13 13.91 6.32
C THR A 668 8.27 12.91 7.09
N ALA A 669 7.67 11.94 6.41
CA ALA A 669 6.89 10.83 6.95
C ALA A 669 7.72 9.56 7.14
N ASN A 670 8.77 9.35 6.33
CA ASN A 670 9.64 8.18 6.44
C ASN A 670 10.44 8.10 7.73
N THR A 671 10.72 6.87 8.16
CA THR A 671 11.74 6.59 9.16
C THR A 671 13.09 7.15 8.72
N ARG A 672 13.81 7.81 9.63
CA ARG A 672 15.06 8.49 9.30
C ARG A 672 15.99 8.62 10.48
N SER A 673 17.26 8.86 10.19
CA SER A 673 18.25 9.17 11.20
C SER A 673 19.07 10.37 10.76
N ILE A 674 19.30 11.29 11.70
CA ILE A 674 19.90 12.59 11.46
C ILE A 674 21.24 12.64 12.18
N ALA A 675 22.32 12.80 11.43
CA ALA A 675 23.60 13.25 11.97
C ALA A 675 23.72 14.77 11.83
N VAL A 676 24.36 15.41 12.81
CA VAL A 676 24.74 16.84 12.75
C VAL A 676 26.25 16.95 12.83
N LEU A 677 26.86 17.33 11.71
CA LEU A 677 28.29 17.62 11.60
C LEU A 677 28.51 19.10 11.92
N GLN A 678 29.45 19.40 12.82
CA GLN A 678 29.98 20.75 12.99
C GLN A 678 31.21 20.85 12.08
N ALA A 679 31.04 21.49 10.93
CA ALA A 679 32.06 21.61 9.90
C ALA A 679 32.77 22.95 9.97
N SER A 680 34.09 22.97 9.80
CA SER A 680 34.88 24.19 9.67
C SER A 680 34.99 24.56 8.19
N ILE A 681 34.33 25.65 7.79
CA ILE A 681 34.29 26.14 6.41
C ILE A 681 34.91 27.55 6.33
N PRO A 682 35.36 28.03 5.16
CA PRO A 682 35.79 29.40 4.98
C PRO A 682 34.76 30.45 5.43
N ALA A 683 35.25 31.61 5.86
CA ALA A 683 34.46 32.81 6.06
C ALA A 683 34.34 33.60 4.75
N LYS A 684 33.17 34.20 4.50
CA LYS A 684 32.93 35.05 3.31
C LYS A 684 33.88 36.27 3.21
N SER A 685 34.59 36.58 4.29
CA SER A 685 35.60 37.64 4.39
C SER A 685 37.02 37.18 4.03
N SER A 686 37.34 35.89 4.19
CA SER A 686 38.70 35.37 3.98
C SER A 686 38.73 33.84 3.85
N MET A 687 39.49 33.36 2.85
CA MET A 687 39.80 31.94 2.66
C MET A 687 40.69 31.35 3.77
N THR A 688 41.34 32.18 4.60
CA THR A 688 42.18 31.71 5.72
C THR A 688 41.43 31.64 7.06
N GLU A 689 40.29 32.32 7.18
CA GLU A 689 39.46 32.29 8.39
C GLU A 689 38.44 31.16 8.30
N LEU A 690 38.43 30.26 9.28
CA LEU A 690 37.46 29.17 9.34
C LEU A 690 36.38 29.46 10.39
N ARG A 691 35.12 29.34 9.96
CA ARG A 691 33.93 29.41 10.82
C ARG A 691 33.28 28.04 10.95
N VAL A 692 32.80 27.72 12.15
CA VAL A 692 32.08 26.45 12.41
C VAL A 692 30.61 26.62 12.03
N VAL A 693 30.07 25.68 11.25
CA VAL A 693 28.66 25.66 10.83
C VAL A 693 28.04 24.26 11.00
N PRO A 694 26.74 24.17 11.30
CA PRO A 694 26.02 22.90 11.29
C PRO A 694 25.71 22.47 9.86
N ILE A 695 26.10 21.25 9.51
CA ILE A 695 25.67 20.54 8.30
C ILE A 695 24.94 19.28 8.73
N VAL A 696 23.74 19.07 8.20
CA VAL A 696 22.83 18.03 8.66
C VAL A 696 22.71 16.94 7.61
N VAL A 697 23.06 15.71 7.98
CA VAL A 697 23.00 14.53 7.11
C VAL A 697 21.82 13.68 7.57
N VAL A 698 20.74 13.67 6.78
CA VAL A 698 19.52 12.90 7.04
C VAL A 698 19.55 11.63 6.19
N ALA A 699 19.85 10.49 6.79
CA ALA A 699 19.65 9.19 6.17
C ALA A 699 18.17 8.79 6.30
N VAL A 700 17.50 8.54 5.18
CA VAL A 700 16.08 8.20 5.09
C VAL A 700 15.93 6.76 4.61
N GLY A 701 15.22 5.95 5.38
CA GLY A 701 14.80 4.61 4.97
C GLY A 701 13.53 4.70 4.13
N ALA A 702 13.53 4.12 2.93
CA ALA A 702 12.36 4.00 2.09
C ALA A 702 11.90 2.54 2.02
N LEU A 703 11.00 2.23 1.09
CA LEU A 703 10.50 0.87 0.80
C LEU A 703 11.58 -0.21 1.00
N LEU A 704 11.23 -1.24 1.77
CA LEU A 704 12.02 -2.46 2.03
C LEU A 704 13.27 -2.29 2.92
N VAL A 705 13.71 -1.06 3.25
CA VAL A 705 14.98 -0.83 3.99
C VAL A 705 15.00 -1.53 5.35
N GLY A 706 15.75 -2.63 5.41
CA GLY A 706 15.88 -3.44 6.63
C GLY A 706 16.62 -2.79 7.79
N SER A 707 17.32 -1.67 7.57
CA SER A 707 17.88 -0.77 8.62
C SER A 707 18.72 0.37 8.04
N ILE A 708 18.77 1.48 8.79
CA ILE A 708 19.76 2.56 8.65
C ILE A 708 20.85 2.31 9.70
N ASN A 709 22.10 2.13 9.28
CA ASN A 709 23.20 1.74 10.17
C ASN A 709 24.32 2.79 10.13
N TRP A 710 24.71 3.34 11.27
CA TRP A 710 25.85 4.26 11.39
C TRP A 710 27.12 3.49 11.78
N GLU A 711 28.21 3.73 11.07
CA GLU A 711 29.54 3.21 11.45
C GLU A 711 30.30 4.19 12.38
N ARG A 712 29.81 5.42 12.53
CA ARG A 712 30.42 6.51 13.34
C ARG A 712 29.61 6.86 14.58
N LYS A 713 30.29 7.38 15.60
CA LYS A 713 29.74 7.73 16.91
C LYS A 713 29.82 9.23 17.19
N ARG A 714 28.92 9.69 18.07
CA ARG A 714 28.94 11.05 18.59
C ARG A 714 30.28 11.37 19.25
N GLY A 715 30.90 12.48 18.86
CA GLY A 715 32.21 12.92 19.34
C GLY A 715 33.38 12.58 18.42
N GLU A 716 33.18 11.73 17.40
CA GLU A 716 34.21 11.45 16.40
C GLU A 716 34.32 12.62 15.40
N ILE A 717 35.55 12.99 15.04
CA ILE A 717 35.83 13.81 13.86
C ILE A 717 35.81 12.88 12.65
N VAL A 718 35.14 13.30 11.58
CA VAL A 718 35.10 12.58 10.30
C VAL A 718 35.73 13.43 9.20
N GLU A 719 36.51 12.79 8.35
CA GLU A 719 37.15 13.44 7.21
C GLU A 719 36.22 13.52 6.00
N LYS A 720 36.52 14.44 5.07
CA LYS A 720 35.76 14.56 3.82
C LYS A 720 35.87 13.27 3.00
N GLY A 721 34.75 12.76 2.51
CA GLY A 721 34.67 11.46 1.83
C GLY A 721 34.77 10.24 2.75
N GLU A 722 34.82 10.39 4.08
CA GLU A 722 34.90 9.25 5.00
C GLU A 722 33.51 8.63 5.24
N ARG A 723 33.44 7.30 5.39
CA ARG A 723 32.18 6.57 5.64
C ARG A 723 31.54 6.96 6.97
N LEU A 724 30.26 7.36 6.89
CA LEU A 724 29.37 7.62 8.02
C LEU A 724 28.51 6.40 8.38
N GLY A 725 28.03 5.66 7.36
CA GLY A 725 27.08 4.58 7.56
C GLY A 725 26.69 3.85 6.27
N TYR A 726 25.68 3.00 6.36
CA TYR A 726 25.14 2.21 5.26
C TYR A 726 23.65 1.86 5.45
N PHE A 727 23.00 1.52 4.33
CA PHE A 727 21.66 0.96 4.33
C PHE A 727 21.72 -0.56 4.11
N LYS A 728 20.84 -1.32 4.78
CA LYS A 728 20.46 -2.66 4.29
C LYS A 728 19.59 -2.53 3.03
N TYR A 729 19.29 -3.63 2.38
CA TYR A 729 18.51 -3.68 1.15
C TYR A 729 17.21 -2.91 1.22
N GLY A 730 16.93 -2.13 0.17
CA GLY A 730 15.74 -1.30 -0.01
C GLY A 730 16.08 0.00 -0.73
N GLY A 731 15.06 0.79 -1.08
CA GLY A 731 15.27 2.13 -1.63
C GLY A 731 15.77 3.08 -0.55
N SER A 732 16.76 3.93 -0.81
CA SER A 732 17.28 4.82 0.23
C SER A 732 17.64 6.21 -0.30
N THR A 733 17.64 7.18 0.60
CA THR A 733 18.02 8.57 0.29
C THR A 733 18.86 9.13 1.43
N VAL A 734 19.89 9.87 1.08
CA VAL A 734 20.56 10.80 2.00
C VAL A 734 20.17 12.22 1.59
N ILE A 735 19.88 13.07 2.55
CA ILE A 735 19.69 14.51 2.32
C ILE A 735 20.75 15.23 3.13
N CYS A 736 21.63 15.99 2.48
CA CYS A 736 22.55 16.88 3.17
C CYS A 736 22.01 18.31 3.09
N ILE A 737 21.91 18.96 4.25
CA ILE A 737 21.38 20.30 4.41
C ILE A 737 22.52 21.19 4.91
N PHE A 738 22.74 22.29 4.21
CA PHE A 738 23.85 23.21 4.40
C PHE A 738 23.32 24.62 4.73
N PRO A 739 24.10 25.49 5.39
CA PRO A 739 23.75 26.90 5.56
C PRO A 739 23.55 27.62 4.22
N GLU A 740 22.87 28.76 4.24
CA GLU A 740 22.64 29.59 3.03
C GLU A 740 23.95 30.02 2.34
N GLY A 741 23.98 29.82 1.02
CA GLY A 741 25.01 30.37 0.13
C GLY A 741 25.94 29.34 -0.52
N VAL A 742 25.66 28.04 -0.46
CA VAL A 742 26.44 27.04 -1.20
C VAL A 742 26.39 27.32 -2.71
N ILE A 743 27.55 27.35 -3.35
CA ILE A 743 27.71 27.45 -4.80
C ILE A 743 27.77 26.02 -5.35
N TRP A 744 26.63 25.49 -5.77
CA TRP A 744 26.56 24.20 -6.45
C TRP A 744 27.21 24.27 -7.84
N ASP A 745 27.74 23.15 -8.31
CA ASP A 745 28.25 23.06 -9.69
C ASP A 745 27.10 23.26 -10.69
N GLY A 746 27.28 24.15 -11.66
CA GLY A 746 26.18 24.64 -12.52
C GLY A 746 25.48 23.56 -13.35
N ASP A 747 26.18 22.47 -13.68
CA ASP A 747 25.61 21.32 -14.38
C ASP A 747 24.57 20.57 -13.51
N LEU A 748 24.80 20.52 -12.19
CA LEU A 748 23.88 19.93 -11.23
C LEU A 748 22.67 20.85 -10.97
N VAL A 749 22.88 22.17 -10.95
CA VAL A 749 21.78 23.16 -10.78
C VAL A 749 20.83 23.10 -11.96
N GLN A 750 21.35 23.25 -13.20
CA GLN A 750 20.53 23.22 -14.41
C GLN A 750 19.71 21.92 -14.49
N SER A 751 20.36 20.77 -14.30
CA SER A 751 19.68 19.47 -14.34
C SER A 751 18.56 19.39 -13.29
N SER A 752 18.81 19.89 -12.07
CA SER A 752 17.81 19.90 -10.99
C SER A 752 16.62 20.80 -11.32
N GLU A 753 16.85 21.99 -11.89
CA GLU A 753 15.79 22.91 -12.32
C GLU A 753 14.94 22.35 -13.48
N GLU A 754 15.55 21.54 -14.36
CA GLU A 754 14.86 20.75 -15.40
C GLU A 754 14.14 19.50 -14.86
N GLY A 755 14.27 19.18 -13.56
CA GLY A 755 13.70 17.98 -12.95
C GLY A 755 14.42 16.68 -13.31
N ILE A 756 15.69 16.76 -13.71
CA ILE A 756 16.53 15.63 -14.13
C ILE A 756 17.58 15.36 -13.05
N GLU A 757 17.66 14.12 -12.59
CA GLU A 757 18.69 13.72 -11.63
C GLU A 757 20.02 13.43 -12.33
N VAL A 758 21.14 13.73 -11.66
CA VAL A 758 22.49 13.50 -12.21
C VAL A 758 23.15 12.32 -11.51
N LEU A 759 23.70 11.37 -12.28
CA LEU A 759 24.45 10.24 -11.75
C LEU A 759 25.84 10.69 -11.29
N VAL A 760 26.15 10.48 -10.02
CA VAL A 760 27.46 10.79 -9.40
C VAL A 760 27.94 9.65 -8.50
N LYS A 761 29.26 9.47 -8.40
CA LYS A 761 29.92 8.61 -7.41
C LYS A 761 30.24 9.35 -6.12
N ALA A 762 30.29 8.63 -5.00
CA ALA A 762 30.74 9.16 -3.71
C ALA A 762 32.15 9.76 -3.83
N GLY A 763 32.34 10.98 -3.31
CA GLY A 763 33.61 11.69 -3.39
C GLY A 763 33.78 12.65 -4.58
N GLU A 764 32.95 12.60 -5.62
CA GLU A 764 32.96 13.65 -6.66
C GLU A 764 32.68 15.03 -6.07
N LYS A 765 33.35 16.10 -6.54
CA LYS A 765 32.97 17.49 -6.19
C LYS A 765 31.56 17.77 -6.70
N ILE A 766 30.72 18.40 -5.88
CA ILE A 766 29.35 18.81 -6.25
C ILE A 766 29.10 20.31 -6.07
N GLY A 767 30.02 21.03 -5.42
CA GLY A 767 29.92 22.47 -5.20
C GLY A 767 31.02 22.97 -4.26
N THR A 768 30.93 24.23 -3.87
CA THR A 768 31.80 24.87 -2.86
C THR A 768 31.00 25.73 -1.89
N PHE A 769 31.60 26.02 -0.73
CA PHE A 769 31.24 27.19 0.05
C PHE A 769 31.73 28.49 -0.64
N PRO A 770 31.08 29.63 -0.37
CA PRO A 770 31.45 30.95 -0.87
C PRO A 770 32.42 31.70 0.06
#